data_AF-A0AAV2YF59-F1
#
_entry.id   AF-A0AAV2YF59-F1
#
_cell.length_a   1.000
_cell.length_b   1.000
_cell.length_c   1.000
_cell.angle_alpha   90.00
_cell.angle_beta   90.00
_cell.angle_gamma   90.00
#
_symmetry.space_group_name_H-M   'P 1'
#
loop_
_entity.id
_entity.type
_entity.pdbx_description
1 polymer ?
#
loop_
_entity_poly.entity_id
_entity_poly.type
_entity_poly.pdbx_seq_one_letter_code
_entity_poly.pdbx_strand_id
1 'polypeptide(L)'
;FGGLATKILFTQFDQHPQLRHAGRAPARFTGLRSPHSGIRLGSDKQPPSSSLHSATMLSIYPASTHDVYKKVKITYSSAIDSACEEIKKACDGIGTDEKALIKVIGSRSPDERTKIALRYKDMFNKDLIDVVRSETSGDFGFLLRLITMPLPQTESYILYKATDGIGTTEQLIYPVMMGRSNEEMSILKKAYFEKYNKDLAVVLNSELSGDYKKVILAALNEPLVEYKSSFHTKAKAEEDAEKLYKVGEGKWGTDEEPFIKIVLSSPPQYLELLDKTYSEKYGHGIVKAIEKEFSGYAEKALKFFVRLTLEPWVLLAEHLENTMAGLGTDERSLSAFLVRYHSYLPKVKPVFESTYKISLRERVHGDTNGDYRELLLNKAKTPAIKMSATQLGIYQPTAFDVHKKIKLHFTPAIDAACERIMKACKGFGTDEDTLIKILGGMAPQERDLVAYRYKELYNTDLSDLMKSETSGDFGYLLQLISVPLPVAECYVLYKACKGMGTTERDLWPVIMGRSNDEIDILKRTYFNTYNKDLAVLMNDEISGDFKKAIMAALQAPMVEYKASFHTQAKAEEDAEKLYKAGVGKWGTDEETFIKILLTSSPKYLALLDSVYKLKYGHDIKAAIEKEFSGDAMRSLLYFYGISTNPIEFIAEHLESTMKGLGTDEQGLSATLVRYQPLLPQIKVAYEKKYKTTLKKRIEGETSGDYRKLLIEILDAPAGAPYSDDRRIENRSHSESCSTRRSTLQTAPRSKQQPSKQQANMSNLFNIYPRSVHDVYNKAKLQYTPAIDSACEQIMKACKGLGTDEQALIDVLGSKSPEDRSLIAYRYKELYKKELKDLLKSETSGDFGYLLQLVSVPLPEAEAYVLYHACKGAGTSEQLVYPIIMGRTNEEMTILRKAFFDLYNKDLAVLLDSELSGDFRKAVMAALQSPMVEYNSSFHTKAKAEEDAEKLYKAGQGKWGTDEETFIKLLVSSPPKHLAHMNEIYLKKHNNGIKVAVEKEFSGDAKKALLYFVRLSLEPAEFLAEHFESTMKGFGTDEKGLSAALVRYHAYLPAVRN
;
A
#
# COMPACT_ATOMS: atom_id res chain seq x y z
N PHE A 1 -30.78 -27.92 38.07
CA PHE A 1 -29.38 -27.83 38.55
C PHE A 1 -28.62 -26.95 37.57
N GLY A 2 -28.06 -25.78 37.87
CA GLY A 2 -27.97 -24.93 39.07
C GLY A 2 -26.76 -24.00 38.84
N GLY A 3 -26.75 -22.70 39.12
CA GLY A 3 -27.72 -21.85 39.80
C GLY A 3 -26.99 -20.93 40.79
N LEU A 4 -26.54 -19.76 40.35
CA LEU A 4 -26.05 -18.69 41.24
C LEU A 4 -26.05 -17.34 40.50
N ALA A 5 -27.02 -16.49 40.85
CA ALA A 5 -26.99 -15.07 40.52
C ALA A 5 -26.19 -14.34 41.61
N THR A 6 -25.51 -13.24 41.27
CA THR A 6 -25.00 -12.28 42.27
C THR A 6 -25.36 -10.87 41.84
N LYS A 7 -25.66 -10.04 42.83
CA LYS A 7 -26.46 -8.83 42.71
C LYS A 7 -25.77 -7.74 43.55
N ILE A 8 -25.91 -6.50 43.09
CA ILE A 8 -25.83 -5.22 43.82
C ILE A 8 -24.46 -4.52 43.79
N LEU A 9 -24.41 -3.32 43.17
CA LEU A 9 -24.21 -2.04 43.86
C LEU A 9 -24.32 -0.85 42.88
N PHE A 10 -25.48 -0.19 42.86
CA PHE A 10 -25.64 1.19 42.39
C PHE A 10 -26.93 1.79 42.98
N THR A 11 -26.80 2.54 44.07
CA THR A 11 -27.82 3.53 44.52
C THR A 11 -27.25 4.43 45.62
N GLN A 12 -27.86 5.63 45.73
CA GLN A 12 -27.70 6.64 46.79
C GLN A 12 -26.38 7.43 46.82
N PHE A 13 -26.42 8.64 46.27
CA PHE A 13 -26.40 9.84 47.11
C PHE A 13 -27.29 10.92 46.50
N ASP A 14 -28.44 11.15 47.12
CA ASP A 14 -29.31 12.30 46.82
C ASP A 14 -30.00 12.71 48.14
N GLN A 15 -29.54 13.81 48.75
CA GLN A 15 -30.14 14.41 49.94
C GLN A 15 -30.03 15.94 49.88
N HIS A 16 -31.12 16.57 49.45
CA HIS A 16 -31.41 17.97 49.75
C HIS A 16 -31.82 18.15 51.21
N PRO A 17 -31.52 19.32 51.81
CA PRO A 17 -32.39 19.96 52.78
C PRO A 17 -33.19 21.12 52.15
N GLN A 18 -34.37 21.36 52.71
CA GLN A 18 -35.38 22.31 52.25
C GLN A 18 -35.13 23.74 52.76
N LEU A 19 -35.52 24.77 52.01
CA LEU A 19 -36.05 26.02 52.57
C LEU A 19 -37.16 26.60 51.67
N ARG A 20 -38.21 27.16 52.28
CA ARG A 20 -39.46 27.58 51.63
C ARG A 20 -39.54 29.09 51.31
N HIS A 21 -40.39 29.39 50.34
CA HIS A 21 -40.91 30.70 49.91
C HIS A 21 -40.96 31.86 50.92
N ALA A 22 -40.66 33.07 50.41
CA ALA A 22 -41.60 34.19 50.38
C ALA A 22 -41.18 35.19 49.27
N GLY A 23 -42.12 35.84 48.59
CA GLY A 23 -41.82 36.78 47.51
C GLY A 23 -42.38 38.18 47.76
N ARG A 24 -41.86 39.19 47.04
CA ARG A 24 -42.55 40.46 46.74
C ARG A 24 -41.83 41.22 45.60
N ALA A 25 -42.61 41.62 44.60
CA ALA A 25 -42.34 42.76 43.70
C ALA A 25 -42.74 44.07 44.44
N PRO A 26 -42.56 45.32 43.91
CA PRO A 26 -42.20 45.76 42.55
C PRO A 26 -40.84 46.55 42.55
N ALA A 27 -40.42 47.39 41.60
CA ALA A 27 -41.11 48.06 40.48
C ALA A 27 -40.18 48.41 39.28
N ARG A 28 -40.68 49.27 38.38
CA ARG A 28 -40.01 49.83 37.19
C ARG A 28 -39.19 51.07 37.55
N PHE A 29 -38.10 51.35 36.82
CA PHE A 29 -37.94 52.67 36.18
C PHE A 29 -37.10 52.57 34.89
N THR A 30 -37.31 53.51 33.98
CA THR A 30 -36.87 53.48 32.58
C THR A 30 -35.68 54.40 32.29
N GLY A 31 -34.78 53.93 31.42
CA GLY A 31 -34.28 54.78 30.32
C GLY A 31 -32.80 55.21 30.31
N LEU A 32 -32.41 55.60 29.08
CA LEU A 32 -31.32 56.51 28.70
C LEU A 32 -29.85 56.00 28.66
N ARG A 33 -29.45 55.68 27.42
CA ARG A 33 -28.31 56.23 26.66
C ARG A 33 -26.96 56.49 27.37
N SER A 34 -25.92 55.92 26.75
CA SER A 34 -24.50 56.28 26.88
C SER A 34 -24.22 57.77 26.65
N PRO A 35 -23.10 58.27 27.21
CA PRO A 35 -22.15 59.01 26.37
C PRO A 35 -20.69 58.50 26.47
N HIS A 36 -19.85 59.00 25.56
CA HIS A 36 -18.42 58.69 25.39
C HIS A 36 -17.48 59.60 26.22
N SER A 37 -16.19 59.23 26.21
CA SER A 37 -14.99 60.00 26.64
C SER A 37 -14.83 60.21 28.15
N GLY A 38 -13.61 60.17 28.74
CA GLY A 38 -12.29 59.84 28.18
C GLY A 38 -11.19 60.74 28.76
N ILE A 39 -10.22 60.17 29.48
CA ILE A 39 -9.02 60.87 30.00
C ILE A 39 -7.79 59.96 29.83
N ARG A 40 -6.63 60.56 29.52
CA ARG A 40 -5.32 59.91 29.35
C ARG A 40 -4.41 60.13 30.56
N LEU A 41 -3.33 59.33 30.57
CA LEU A 41 -1.97 59.51 31.13
C LEU A 41 -1.70 58.66 32.38
N GLY A 42 -0.60 57.88 32.46
CA GLY A 42 0.43 57.56 31.46
C GLY A 42 1.51 56.63 32.04
N SER A 43 2.25 55.93 31.15
CA SER A 43 3.53 55.20 31.38
C SER A 43 3.78 54.52 32.74
N ASP A 44 3.97 53.21 32.78
CA ASP A 44 5.31 52.72 32.44
C ASP A 44 5.37 51.43 31.59
N LYS A 45 6.52 51.19 30.93
CA LYS A 45 6.71 50.11 29.96
C LYS A 45 7.32 48.85 30.56
N GLN A 46 6.57 47.75 30.54
CA GLN A 46 7.13 46.43 30.23
C GLN A 46 6.52 45.92 28.91
N PRO A 47 7.29 45.27 28.02
CA PRO A 47 6.71 44.62 26.86
C PRO A 47 5.89 43.41 27.34
N PRO A 48 4.59 43.29 26.99
CA PRO A 48 3.87 42.06 27.28
C PRO A 48 4.50 40.93 26.48
N SER A 49 4.92 39.87 27.18
CA SER A 49 5.29 38.61 26.54
C SER A 49 4.13 38.16 25.66
N SER A 50 4.41 37.89 24.39
CA SER A 50 3.41 37.42 23.44
C SER A 50 2.97 36.01 23.84
N SER A 51 1.89 35.90 24.62
CA SER A 51 1.26 34.62 24.89
C SER A 51 0.72 34.08 23.58
N LEU A 52 1.31 32.99 23.09
CA LEU A 52 0.65 32.12 22.12
C LEU A 52 -0.71 31.70 22.69
N HIS A 53 -1.61 31.35 21.78
CA HIS A 53 -3.01 31.02 21.98
C HIS A 53 -3.31 30.32 23.33
N SER A 54 -4.40 30.72 23.99
CA SER A 54 -4.95 29.94 25.10
C SER A 54 -5.51 28.62 24.55
N ALA A 55 -4.64 27.62 24.41
CA ALA A 55 -4.94 26.33 23.79
C ALA A 55 -6.08 25.65 24.55
N THR A 56 -7.27 25.67 23.96
CA THR A 56 -8.49 25.08 24.51
C THR A 56 -8.85 23.90 23.63
N MET A 57 -9.28 22.78 24.22
CA MET A 57 -9.71 21.61 23.45
C MET A 57 -10.74 21.98 22.39
N LEU A 58 -10.62 21.37 21.22
CA LEU A 58 -11.50 21.59 20.08
C LEU A 58 -12.89 21.02 20.35
N SER A 59 -13.80 21.86 20.85
CA SER A 59 -15.21 21.47 21.01
C SER A 59 -15.95 21.46 19.68
N ILE A 60 -16.44 20.27 19.31
CA ILE A 60 -17.09 19.96 18.03
C ILE A 60 -18.61 20.06 18.15
N TYR A 61 -19.17 19.86 19.35
CA TYR A 61 -20.61 19.92 19.57
C TYR A 61 -21.15 21.37 19.64
N PRO A 62 -22.25 21.71 18.93
CA PRO A 62 -22.87 23.02 19.02
C PRO A 62 -23.59 23.23 20.37
N ALA A 63 -23.84 24.49 20.75
CA ALA A 63 -24.51 24.82 22.00
C ALA A 63 -25.86 24.10 22.18
N SER A 64 -26.67 23.97 21.11
CA SER A 64 -27.93 23.21 21.14
C SER A 64 -27.76 21.75 21.56
N THR A 65 -26.60 21.13 21.29
CA THR A 65 -26.32 19.77 21.75
C THR A 65 -26.11 19.74 23.26
N HIS A 66 -25.34 20.67 23.82
CA HIS A 66 -25.19 20.77 25.28
C HIS A 66 -26.53 21.04 25.97
N ASP A 67 -27.36 21.93 25.39
CA ASP A 67 -28.71 22.24 25.88
C ASP A 67 -29.61 20.98 25.94
N VAL A 68 -29.66 20.20 24.85
CA VAL A 68 -30.42 18.92 24.80
C VAL A 68 -29.97 17.97 25.89
N TYR A 69 -28.64 17.78 26.06
CA TYR A 69 -28.11 16.84 27.04
C TYR A 69 -28.26 17.34 28.50
N LYS A 70 -28.31 18.66 28.69
CA LYS A 70 -28.67 19.36 29.95
C LYS A 70 -30.18 19.48 30.18
N LYS A 71 -31.02 18.91 29.30
CA LYS A 71 -32.51 18.97 29.33
C LYS A 71 -33.08 20.40 29.31
N VAL A 72 -32.35 21.35 28.71
CA VAL A 72 -32.84 22.71 28.46
C VAL A 72 -33.90 22.67 27.37
N LYS A 73 -35.00 23.40 27.56
CA LYS A 73 -36.09 23.46 26.57
C LYS A 73 -35.63 24.22 25.32
N ILE A 74 -35.47 23.50 24.22
CA ILE A 74 -35.13 24.09 22.91
C ILE A 74 -36.30 24.93 22.39
N THR A 75 -35.99 26.08 21.82
CA THR A 75 -36.93 26.90 21.04
C THR A 75 -36.61 26.80 19.55
N TYR A 76 -37.66 26.75 18.74
CA TYR A 76 -37.58 26.63 17.28
C TYR A 76 -38.03 27.94 16.64
N SER A 77 -37.41 28.32 15.53
CA SER A 77 -37.86 29.44 14.71
C SER A 77 -38.77 28.94 13.58
N SER A 78 -39.58 29.83 13.01
CA SER A 78 -40.40 29.51 11.83
C SER A 78 -39.59 28.96 10.65
N ALA A 79 -38.32 29.36 10.50
CA ALA A 79 -37.44 28.82 9.48
C ALA A 79 -37.04 27.34 9.73
N ILE A 80 -37.06 26.86 10.98
CA ILE A 80 -36.89 25.44 11.32
C ILE A 80 -38.19 24.69 11.05
N ASP A 81 -39.35 25.27 11.41
CA ASP A 81 -40.67 24.69 11.11
C ASP A 81 -40.85 24.48 9.59
N SER A 82 -40.61 25.52 8.78
CA SER A 82 -40.67 25.44 7.32
C SER A 82 -39.66 24.43 6.74
N ALA A 83 -38.43 24.36 7.27
CA ALA A 83 -37.47 23.35 6.81
C ALA A 83 -37.96 21.92 7.07
N CYS A 84 -38.65 21.66 8.19
CA CYS A 84 -39.27 20.37 8.46
C CYS A 84 -40.39 20.04 7.46
N GLU A 85 -41.25 21.01 7.13
CA GLU A 85 -42.32 20.86 6.14
C GLU A 85 -41.78 20.64 4.71
N GLU A 86 -40.75 21.39 4.32
CA GLU A 86 -40.08 21.25 3.02
C GLU A 86 -39.39 19.89 2.88
N ILE A 87 -38.71 19.40 3.93
CA ILE A 87 -38.12 18.06 3.96
C ILE A 87 -39.20 16.98 3.85
N LYS A 88 -40.30 17.10 4.62
CA LYS A 88 -41.40 16.14 4.55
C LYS A 88 -41.94 16.06 3.11
N LYS A 89 -42.22 17.22 2.49
CA LYS A 89 -42.70 17.30 1.12
C LYS A 89 -41.73 16.68 0.10
N ALA A 90 -40.43 16.82 0.30
CA ALA A 90 -39.41 16.23 -0.57
C ALA A 90 -39.31 14.68 -0.45
N CYS A 91 -39.86 14.10 0.64
CA CYS A 91 -39.95 12.65 0.87
C CYS A 91 -41.38 12.10 0.78
N ASP A 92 -42.38 12.90 0.38
CA ASP A 92 -43.78 12.47 0.22
C ASP A 92 -44.02 12.06 -1.26
N GLY A 93 -44.01 10.76 -1.57
CA GLY A 93 -44.32 10.28 -2.92
C GLY A 93 -43.77 8.89 -3.26
N ILE A 94 -43.60 8.62 -4.57
CA ILE A 94 -42.77 7.53 -5.07
C ILE A 94 -41.43 8.14 -5.48
N GLY A 95 -40.36 7.72 -4.80
CA GLY A 95 -39.04 8.37 -4.93
C GLY A 95 -38.93 9.64 -4.09
N THR A 96 -37.81 10.33 -4.23
CA THR A 96 -37.43 11.50 -3.42
C THR A 96 -37.09 12.67 -4.33
N ASP A 97 -37.26 13.91 -3.85
CA ASP A 97 -36.69 15.09 -4.51
C ASP A 97 -35.32 15.39 -3.88
N GLU A 98 -34.26 14.73 -4.38
CA GLU A 98 -32.90 14.89 -3.86
C GLU A 98 -32.42 16.33 -3.93
N LYS A 99 -32.83 17.07 -4.98
CA LYS A 99 -32.45 18.48 -5.18
C LYS A 99 -33.14 19.40 -4.18
N ALA A 100 -34.40 19.16 -3.86
CA ALA A 100 -35.07 19.84 -2.76
C ALA A 100 -34.39 19.52 -1.41
N LEU A 101 -34.09 18.25 -1.11
CA LEU A 101 -33.38 17.89 0.12
C LEU A 101 -32.01 18.58 0.22
N ILE A 102 -31.17 18.50 -0.82
CA ILE A 102 -29.87 19.19 -0.88
C ILE A 102 -30.03 20.69 -0.63
N LYS A 103 -31.04 21.33 -1.24
CA LYS A 103 -31.32 22.75 -1.04
C LYS A 103 -31.74 23.11 0.39
N VAL A 104 -32.56 22.27 1.04
CA VAL A 104 -33.14 22.58 2.37
C VAL A 104 -32.15 22.31 3.51
N ILE A 105 -31.48 21.15 3.51
CA ILE A 105 -30.57 20.74 4.59
C ILE A 105 -29.08 20.90 4.25
N GLY A 106 -28.71 20.95 2.96
CA GLY A 106 -27.32 21.02 2.51
C GLY A 106 -26.59 22.31 2.93
N SER A 107 -27.26 23.46 3.03
CA SER A 107 -26.61 24.70 3.51
C SER A 107 -26.61 24.87 5.04
N ARG A 108 -27.28 24.00 5.80
CA ARG A 108 -27.54 24.19 7.24
C ARG A 108 -26.33 23.90 8.11
N SER A 109 -26.17 24.71 9.16
CA SER A 109 -25.17 24.57 10.22
C SER A 109 -25.43 23.35 11.13
N PRO A 110 -24.46 22.89 11.94
CA PRO A 110 -24.67 21.78 12.87
C PRO A 110 -25.76 22.06 13.92
N ASP A 111 -25.91 23.31 14.35
CA ASP A 111 -26.94 23.77 15.29
C ASP A 111 -28.35 23.74 14.64
N GLU A 112 -28.50 24.31 13.43
CA GLU A 112 -29.76 24.22 12.66
C GLU A 112 -30.15 22.77 12.37
N ARG A 113 -29.21 21.91 11.94
CA ARG A 113 -29.47 20.49 11.66
C ARG A 113 -29.93 19.73 12.91
N THR A 114 -29.33 20.04 14.06
CA THR A 114 -29.77 19.50 15.36
C THR A 114 -31.21 19.94 15.68
N LYS A 115 -31.53 21.23 15.49
CA LYS A 115 -32.88 21.77 15.70
C LYS A 115 -33.91 21.18 14.73
N ILE A 116 -33.58 21.01 13.45
CA ILE A 116 -34.43 20.36 12.44
C ILE A 116 -34.71 18.91 12.83
N ALA A 117 -33.69 18.12 13.17
CA ALA A 117 -33.86 16.70 13.52
C ALA A 117 -34.80 16.49 14.72
N LEU A 118 -34.66 17.33 15.76
CA LEU A 118 -35.55 17.32 16.94
C LEU A 118 -36.96 17.78 16.57
N ARG A 119 -37.07 18.90 15.86
CA ARG A 119 -38.36 19.51 15.51
C ARG A 119 -39.18 18.65 14.55
N TYR A 120 -38.52 17.93 13.64
CA TYR A 120 -39.18 17.00 12.73
C TYR A 120 -39.89 15.87 13.50
N LYS A 121 -39.24 15.36 14.56
CA LYS A 121 -39.84 14.38 15.47
C LYS A 121 -41.02 14.99 16.24
N ASP A 122 -40.87 16.21 16.77
CA ASP A 122 -41.94 16.92 17.48
C ASP A 122 -43.18 17.20 16.58
N MET A 123 -42.97 17.50 15.30
CA MET A 123 -44.05 17.86 14.36
C MET A 123 -44.75 16.65 13.73
N PHE A 124 -44.01 15.58 13.42
CA PHE A 124 -44.52 14.47 12.61
C PHE A 124 -44.48 13.10 13.29
N ASN A 125 -43.98 13.03 14.53
CA ASN A 125 -43.82 11.80 15.31
C ASN A 125 -43.05 10.68 14.55
N LYS A 126 -42.06 11.10 13.75
CA LYS A 126 -41.13 10.23 13.00
C LYS A 126 -39.71 10.78 13.15
N ASP A 127 -38.73 9.90 13.31
CA ASP A 127 -37.33 10.30 13.30
C ASP A 127 -36.86 10.58 11.87
N LEU A 128 -36.24 11.75 11.65
CA LEU A 128 -35.87 12.21 10.32
C LEU A 128 -34.90 11.25 9.60
N ILE A 129 -33.99 10.61 10.35
CA ILE A 129 -33.08 9.59 9.79
C ILE A 129 -33.84 8.39 9.21
N ASP A 130 -34.97 8.00 9.79
CA ASP A 130 -35.72 6.83 9.31
C ASP A 130 -36.43 7.13 8.00
N VAL A 131 -36.96 8.35 7.84
CA VAL A 131 -37.51 8.86 6.57
C VAL A 131 -36.42 8.90 5.50
N VAL A 132 -35.27 9.49 5.80
CA VAL A 132 -34.16 9.58 4.83
C VAL A 132 -33.56 8.21 4.49
N ARG A 133 -33.64 7.24 5.41
CA ARG A 133 -33.16 5.87 5.21
C ARG A 133 -34.07 5.02 4.33
N SER A 134 -35.40 5.21 4.34
CA SER A 134 -36.28 4.52 3.38
C SER A 134 -36.08 5.05 1.96
N GLU A 135 -35.77 6.34 1.86
CA GLU A 135 -35.67 7.09 0.62
C GLU A 135 -34.31 6.97 -0.11
N THR A 136 -33.19 6.77 0.60
CA THR A 136 -31.86 6.99 0.01
C THR A 136 -30.83 5.88 0.24
N SER A 137 -30.10 5.52 -0.82
CA SER A 137 -29.04 4.50 -0.83
C SER A 137 -27.68 5.08 -1.26
N GLY A 138 -26.65 4.22 -1.31
CA GLY A 138 -25.28 4.62 -1.65
C GLY A 138 -24.66 5.67 -0.72
N ASP A 139 -23.61 6.33 -1.19
CA ASP A 139 -22.83 7.32 -0.43
C ASP A 139 -23.56 8.66 -0.29
N PHE A 140 -24.40 9.01 -1.26
CA PHE A 140 -25.38 10.09 -1.13
C PHE A 140 -26.30 9.85 0.07
N GLY A 141 -26.91 8.67 0.17
CA GLY A 141 -27.74 8.30 1.31
C GLY A 141 -26.96 8.22 2.62
N PHE A 142 -25.69 7.79 2.59
CA PHE A 142 -24.82 7.79 3.78
C PHE A 142 -24.57 9.21 4.29
N LEU A 143 -24.12 10.12 3.42
CA LEU A 143 -23.92 11.53 3.73
C LEU A 143 -25.21 12.21 4.20
N LEU A 144 -26.34 11.97 3.54
CA LEU A 144 -27.65 12.48 3.97
C LEU A 144 -27.99 12.02 5.39
N ARG A 145 -27.86 10.72 5.69
CA ARG A 145 -28.06 10.20 7.06
C ARG A 145 -27.17 10.93 8.06
N LEU A 146 -25.88 11.14 7.76
CA LEU A 146 -24.97 11.89 8.64
C LEU A 146 -25.41 13.34 8.90
N ILE A 147 -26.00 14.04 7.92
CA ILE A 147 -26.42 15.44 8.11
C ILE A 147 -27.82 15.62 8.70
N THR A 148 -28.64 14.55 8.73
CA THR A 148 -30.02 14.57 9.26
C THR A 148 -30.11 14.24 10.75
N MET A 149 -28.98 14.04 11.42
CA MET A 149 -28.88 13.72 12.83
C MET A 149 -28.22 14.85 13.65
N PRO A 150 -28.51 14.96 14.95
CA PRO A 150 -27.63 15.64 15.90
C PRO A 150 -26.21 15.05 15.85
N LEU A 151 -25.19 15.87 16.06
CA LEU A 151 -23.80 15.46 15.88
C LEU A 151 -23.36 14.28 16.79
N PRO A 152 -23.77 14.16 18.06
CA PRO A 152 -23.46 12.97 18.87
C PRO A 152 -24.06 11.67 18.31
N GLN A 153 -25.27 11.72 17.74
CA GLN A 153 -25.91 10.57 17.09
C GLN A 153 -25.26 10.23 15.74
N THR A 154 -24.69 11.24 15.07
CA THR A 154 -23.89 11.10 13.85
C THR A 154 -22.59 10.37 14.13
N GLU A 155 -21.85 10.82 15.15
CA GLU A 155 -20.61 10.15 15.59
C GLU A 155 -20.90 8.76 16.16
N SER A 156 -22.02 8.56 16.86
CA SER A 156 -22.46 7.22 17.26
C SER A 156 -22.73 6.30 16.07
N TYR A 157 -23.29 6.82 14.97
CA TYR A 157 -23.53 6.07 13.74
C TYR A 157 -22.23 5.78 12.96
N ILE A 158 -21.27 6.70 12.97
CA ILE A 158 -19.93 6.50 12.42
C ILE A 158 -19.22 5.37 13.18
N LEU A 159 -19.20 5.43 14.51
CA LEU A 159 -18.60 4.38 15.35
C LEU A 159 -19.29 3.03 15.13
N TYR A 160 -20.63 3.00 15.16
CA TYR A 160 -21.39 1.79 14.85
C TYR A 160 -20.97 1.22 13.50
N LYS A 161 -20.93 2.02 12.42
CA LYS A 161 -20.53 1.56 11.09
C LYS A 161 -19.05 1.22 10.93
N ALA A 162 -18.18 1.72 11.79
CA ALA A 162 -16.79 1.27 11.89
C ALA A 162 -16.63 -0.08 12.61
N THR A 163 -17.69 -0.54 13.31
CA THR A 163 -17.74 -1.78 14.12
C THR A 163 -18.81 -2.80 13.67
N ASP A 164 -19.45 -2.57 12.52
CA ASP A 164 -20.63 -3.32 12.06
C ASP A 164 -20.31 -4.04 10.74
N GLY A 165 -19.67 -5.21 10.84
CA GLY A 165 -19.26 -6.02 9.70
C GLY A 165 -18.23 -7.09 10.05
N ILE A 166 -17.57 -7.66 9.03
CA ILE A 166 -16.37 -8.48 9.21
C ILE A 166 -15.17 -7.53 9.13
N GLY A 167 -14.52 -7.30 10.28
CA GLY A 167 -13.41 -6.35 10.42
C GLY A 167 -13.86 -4.97 10.90
N THR A 168 -12.87 -4.17 11.30
CA THR A 168 -13.05 -2.86 11.92
C THR A 168 -12.52 -1.76 10.99
N THR A 169 -13.09 -0.55 11.02
CA THR A 169 -12.58 0.62 10.28
C THR A 169 -11.93 1.61 11.24
N GLU A 170 -10.70 1.34 11.67
CA GLU A 170 -10.00 2.10 12.72
C GLU A 170 -9.81 3.58 12.35
N GLN A 171 -9.66 3.87 11.04
CA GLN A 171 -9.59 5.22 10.44
C GLN A 171 -10.81 6.08 10.78
N LEU A 172 -11.97 5.48 11.05
CA LEU A 172 -13.19 6.19 11.49
C LEU A 172 -13.31 6.27 13.02
N ILE A 173 -12.63 5.38 13.76
CA ILE A 173 -12.72 5.30 15.22
C ILE A 173 -11.79 6.30 15.89
N TYR A 174 -10.49 6.29 15.59
CA TYR A 174 -9.55 7.14 16.34
C TYR A 174 -9.81 8.64 16.19
N PRO A 175 -10.21 9.19 15.03
CA PRO A 175 -10.50 10.62 14.95
C PRO A 175 -11.68 10.98 15.85
N VAL A 176 -12.72 10.13 15.85
CA VAL A 176 -13.91 10.31 16.70
C VAL A 176 -13.53 10.20 18.18
N MET A 177 -12.69 9.25 18.58
CA MET A 177 -12.39 9.02 20.00
C MET A 177 -11.40 10.03 20.61
N MET A 178 -10.43 10.52 19.85
CA MET A 178 -9.33 11.34 20.36
C MET A 178 -9.68 12.83 20.49
N GLY A 179 -9.07 13.49 21.48
CA GLY A 179 -9.09 14.96 21.63
C GLY A 179 -10.41 15.55 22.11
N ARG A 180 -11.24 14.78 22.84
CA ARG A 180 -12.53 15.24 23.38
C ARG A 180 -12.40 15.91 24.74
N SER A 181 -13.31 16.83 25.04
CA SER A 181 -13.59 17.18 26.44
C SER A 181 -14.33 16.05 27.18
N ASN A 182 -14.22 16.03 28.51
CA ASN A 182 -14.93 15.06 29.35
C ASN A 182 -16.47 15.16 29.18
N GLU A 183 -17.00 16.36 28.94
CA GLU A 183 -18.43 16.58 28.67
C GLU A 183 -18.83 15.96 27.31
N GLU A 184 -18.06 16.17 26.25
CA GLU A 184 -18.35 15.62 24.92
C GLU A 184 -18.19 14.10 24.84
N MET A 185 -17.25 13.53 25.61
CA MET A 185 -17.12 12.08 25.76
C MET A 185 -18.33 11.48 26.50
N SER A 186 -18.81 12.13 27.57
CA SER A 186 -20.03 11.72 28.28
C SER A 186 -21.27 11.78 27.38
N ILE A 187 -21.43 12.87 26.62
CA ILE A 187 -22.49 13.05 25.63
C ILE A 187 -22.43 11.96 24.55
N LEU A 188 -21.24 11.63 24.03
CA LEU A 188 -21.07 10.56 23.03
C LEU A 188 -21.49 9.19 23.58
N LYS A 189 -20.99 8.78 24.75
CA LYS A 189 -21.34 7.50 25.38
C LYS A 189 -22.85 7.37 25.56
N LYS A 190 -23.50 8.43 26.04
CA LYS A 190 -24.95 8.48 26.22
C LYS A 190 -25.69 8.42 24.88
N ALA A 191 -25.27 9.17 23.86
CA ALA A 191 -25.86 9.12 22.52
C ALA A 191 -25.80 7.73 21.89
N TYR A 192 -24.68 7.03 22.08
CA TYR A 192 -24.47 5.67 21.59
C TYR A 192 -25.39 4.68 22.31
N PHE A 193 -25.45 4.76 23.64
CA PHE A 193 -26.32 3.91 24.46
C PHE A 193 -27.80 4.13 24.15
N GLU A 194 -28.26 5.38 24.08
CA GLU A 194 -29.66 5.74 23.74
C GLU A 194 -30.08 5.22 22.35
N LYS A 195 -29.14 5.14 21.40
CA LYS A 195 -29.41 4.74 20.02
C LYS A 195 -29.31 3.23 19.77
N TYR A 196 -28.37 2.55 20.43
CA TYR A 196 -28.04 1.14 20.14
C TYR A 196 -28.33 0.19 21.31
N ASN A 197 -28.70 0.70 22.49
CA ASN A 197 -28.87 -0.05 23.73
C ASN A 197 -27.63 -0.94 24.05
N LYS A 198 -26.44 -0.40 23.74
CA LYS A 198 -25.13 -1.02 23.96
C LYS A 198 -24.19 -0.01 24.59
N ASP A 199 -23.34 -0.45 25.51
CA ASP A 199 -22.29 0.38 26.07
C ASP A 199 -21.12 0.52 25.06
N LEU A 200 -20.67 1.75 24.81
CA LEU A 200 -19.63 2.04 23.82
C LEU A 200 -18.25 1.50 24.24
N ALA A 201 -17.94 1.46 25.55
CA ALA A 201 -16.72 0.86 26.05
C ALA A 201 -16.72 -0.65 25.79
N VAL A 202 -17.85 -1.31 26.03
CA VAL A 202 -18.01 -2.75 25.79
C VAL A 202 -17.83 -3.09 24.32
N VAL A 203 -18.43 -2.31 23.41
CA VAL A 203 -18.26 -2.51 21.95
C VAL A 203 -16.81 -2.28 21.52
N LEU A 204 -16.20 -1.15 21.86
CA LEU A 204 -14.80 -0.90 21.45
C LEU A 204 -13.81 -1.87 22.14
N ASN A 205 -14.19 -2.46 23.28
CA ASN A 205 -13.41 -3.52 23.92
C ASN A 205 -13.56 -4.89 23.23
N SER A 206 -14.66 -5.19 22.53
CA SER A 206 -14.81 -6.43 21.74
C SER A 206 -14.18 -6.33 20.35
N GLU A 207 -14.30 -5.17 19.69
CA GLU A 207 -13.87 -5.01 18.29
C GLU A 207 -12.39 -4.65 18.10
N LEU A 208 -11.69 -4.25 19.17
CA LEU A 208 -10.30 -3.80 19.12
C LEU A 208 -9.35 -4.75 19.86
N SER A 209 -8.10 -4.81 19.40
CA SER A 209 -6.99 -5.60 19.97
C SER A 209 -5.69 -4.81 20.08
N GLY A 210 -4.68 -5.39 20.74
CA GLY A 210 -3.33 -4.84 20.89
C GLY A 210 -3.26 -3.46 21.56
N ASP A 211 -2.22 -2.70 21.26
CA ASP A 211 -2.01 -1.36 21.86
C ASP A 211 -3.01 -0.33 21.35
N TYR A 212 -3.59 -0.55 20.16
CA TYR A 212 -4.66 0.31 19.66
C TYR A 212 -5.89 0.25 20.59
N LYS A 213 -6.25 -0.95 21.06
CA LYS A 213 -7.26 -1.12 22.11
C LYS A 213 -6.87 -0.38 23.40
N LYS A 214 -5.61 -0.51 23.86
CA LYS A 214 -5.12 0.22 25.07
C LYS A 214 -5.34 1.73 24.90
N VAL A 215 -4.91 2.31 23.78
CA VAL A 215 -5.04 3.74 23.46
C VAL A 215 -6.51 4.19 23.42
N ILE A 216 -7.38 3.48 22.71
CA ILE A 216 -8.80 3.84 22.60
C ILE A 216 -9.53 3.70 23.94
N LEU A 217 -9.26 2.64 24.72
CA LEU A 217 -9.87 2.46 26.04
C LEU A 217 -9.33 3.44 27.08
N ALA A 218 -8.07 3.85 26.99
CA ALA A 218 -7.52 4.93 27.83
C ALA A 218 -8.24 6.26 27.55
N ALA A 219 -8.34 6.68 26.27
CA ALA A 219 -9.08 7.89 25.89
C ALA A 219 -10.57 7.84 26.26
N LEU A 220 -11.16 6.64 26.30
CA LEU A 220 -12.57 6.44 26.66
C LEU A 220 -12.80 6.46 28.17
N ASN A 221 -11.89 5.88 28.97
CA ASN A 221 -12.10 5.65 30.41
C ASN A 221 -11.37 6.65 31.32
N GLU A 222 -10.21 7.16 30.93
CA GLU A 222 -9.45 8.13 31.72
C GLU A 222 -9.89 9.55 31.34
N PRO A 223 -10.49 10.33 32.26
CA PRO A 223 -10.88 11.70 31.96
C PRO A 223 -9.63 12.59 31.81
N LEU A 224 -9.66 13.47 30.80
CA LEU A 224 -8.65 14.50 30.62
C LEU A 224 -8.57 15.39 31.87
N VAL A 225 -7.35 15.61 32.35
CA VAL A 225 -7.11 16.39 33.57
C VAL A 225 -7.31 17.88 33.26
N GLU A 226 -8.00 18.58 34.15
CA GLU A 226 -8.17 20.04 34.04
C GLU A 226 -6.83 20.77 34.16
N TYR A 227 -6.55 21.71 33.24
CA TYR A 227 -5.33 22.52 33.31
C TYR A 227 -5.31 23.40 34.57
N LYS A 228 -4.36 23.10 35.45
CA LYS A 228 -4.05 23.84 36.68
C LYS A 228 -2.60 24.31 36.62
N SER A 229 -2.37 25.61 36.51
CA SER A 229 -1.03 26.20 36.39
C SER A 229 -0.12 25.94 37.61
N SER A 230 -0.70 25.67 38.78
CA SER A 230 0.03 25.26 39.99
C SER A 230 0.59 23.83 39.96
N PHE A 231 0.07 22.98 39.07
CA PHE A 231 0.49 21.58 38.91
C PHE A 231 1.25 21.37 37.58
N HIS A 232 0.70 21.89 36.48
CA HIS A 232 1.21 21.80 35.12
C HIS A 232 2.35 22.82 34.89
N THR A 233 3.40 22.71 35.70
CA THR A 233 4.56 23.60 35.73
C THR A 233 5.67 23.11 34.78
N LYS A 234 6.69 23.95 34.49
CA LYS A 234 7.86 23.50 33.72
C LYS A 234 8.58 22.32 34.40
N ALA A 235 8.75 22.36 35.72
CA ALA A 235 9.37 21.26 36.46
C ALA A 235 8.59 19.93 36.30
N LYS A 236 7.25 20.00 36.27
CA LYS A 236 6.42 18.81 36.02
C LYS A 236 6.55 18.31 34.57
N ALA A 237 6.68 19.22 33.60
CA ALA A 237 6.97 18.87 32.21
C ALA A 237 8.37 18.23 32.05
N GLU A 238 9.38 18.70 32.79
CA GLU A 238 10.72 18.11 32.81
C GLU A 238 10.71 16.69 33.43
N GLU A 239 9.91 16.48 34.49
CA GLU A 239 9.67 15.18 35.14
C GLU A 239 8.95 14.20 34.20
N ASP A 240 7.86 14.63 33.55
CA ASP A 240 7.09 13.77 32.64
C ASP A 240 7.83 13.50 31.34
N ALA A 241 8.63 14.44 30.83
CA ALA A 241 9.51 14.19 29.68
C ALA A 241 10.55 13.12 30.01
N GLU A 242 11.13 13.13 31.22
CA GLU A 242 11.99 12.03 31.66
C GLU A 242 11.27 10.70 31.78
N LYS A 243 10.03 10.70 32.28
CA LYS A 243 9.23 9.47 32.36
C LYS A 243 8.96 8.93 30.97
N LEU A 244 8.41 9.73 30.05
CA LEU A 244 8.14 9.36 28.66
C LEU A 244 9.39 8.80 27.97
N TYR A 245 10.56 9.43 28.15
CA TYR A 245 11.82 8.90 27.63
C TYR A 245 12.19 7.56 28.30
N LYS A 246 12.14 7.44 29.63
CA LYS A 246 12.49 6.19 30.34
C LYS A 246 11.52 5.03 30.07
N VAL A 247 10.24 5.31 29.82
CA VAL A 247 9.24 4.29 29.48
C VAL A 247 9.16 3.98 27.98
N GLY A 248 9.74 4.82 27.14
CA GLY A 248 9.95 4.57 25.71
C GLY A 248 11.45 4.51 25.37
N GLU A 249 11.92 5.47 24.56
CA GLU A 249 13.22 5.52 23.88
C GLU A 249 14.47 5.23 24.72
N GLY A 250 14.39 5.36 26.04
CA GLY A 250 15.47 5.03 26.99
C GLY A 250 15.71 3.52 27.19
N LYS A 251 14.90 2.66 26.58
CA LYS A 251 15.01 1.19 26.63
C LYS A 251 14.55 0.55 25.32
N TRP A 252 14.83 -0.75 25.15
CA TRP A 252 14.30 -1.51 24.01
C TRP A 252 12.86 -1.94 24.30
N GLY A 253 11.90 -1.35 23.58
CA GLY A 253 10.48 -1.62 23.72
C GLY A 253 9.80 -0.80 24.82
N THR A 254 8.63 -0.29 24.51
CA THR A 254 7.83 0.64 25.31
C THR A 254 7.20 -0.04 26.53
N ASP A 255 6.95 0.71 27.61
CA ASP A 255 5.93 0.35 28.61
C ASP A 255 4.71 1.18 28.22
N GLU A 256 3.79 0.56 27.46
CA GLU A 256 2.82 1.32 26.68
C GLU A 256 1.82 2.05 27.58
N GLU A 257 1.40 1.45 28.69
CA GLU A 257 0.36 2.01 29.56
C GLU A 257 0.80 3.33 30.23
N PRO A 258 1.98 3.45 30.89
CA PRO A 258 2.48 4.73 31.39
C PRO A 258 2.68 5.78 30.30
N PHE A 259 3.14 5.40 29.11
CA PHE A 259 3.36 6.33 28.00
C PHE A 259 2.02 6.90 27.51
N ILE A 260 1.07 6.02 27.18
CA ILE A 260 -0.30 6.37 26.75
C ILE A 260 -0.96 7.27 27.80
N LYS A 261 -0.83 6.93 29.07
CA LYS A 261 -1.42 7.67 30.19
C LYS A 261 -0.88 9.09 30.32
N ILE A 262 0.45 9.28 30.27
CA ILE A 262 1.06 10.62 30.36
C ILE A 262 0.61 11.49 29.17
N VAL A 263 0.61 10.95 27.96
CA VAL A 263 0.18 11.69 26.76
C VAL A 263 -1.30 12.04 26.85
N LEU A 264 -2.20 11.06 26.99
CA LEU A 264 -3.65 11.28 26.91
C LEU A 264 -4.24 12.07 28.10
N SER A 265 -3.61 12.03 29.28
CA SER A 265 -4.06 12.83 30.43
C SER A 265 -3.60 14.30 30.37
N SER A 266 -2.66 14.65 29.49
CA SER A 266 -2.10 16.00 29.39
C SER A 266 -3.10 16.98 28.75
N PRO A 267 -3.56 18.04 29.46
CA PRO A 267 -4.38 19.08 28.86
C PRO A 267 -3.61 19.90 27.82
N PRO A 268 -4.28 20.54 26.84
CA PRO A 268 -3.63 21.18 25.69
C PRO A 268 -2.45 22.10 26.01
N GLN A 269 -2.63 23.04 26.94
CA GLN A 269 -1.57 23.99 27.33
C GLN A 269 -0.36 23.30 27.99
N TYR A 270 -0.60 22.17 28.66
CA TYR A 270 0.47 21.38 29.26
C TYR A 270 1.15 20.47 28.23
N LEU A 271 0.40 19.92 27.26
CA LEU A 271 0.96 19.10 26.19
C LEU A 271 1.88 19.92 25.28
N GLU A 272 1.55 21.19 24.99
CA GLU A 272 2.46 22.14 24.33
C GLU A 272 3.75 22.37 25.13
N LEU A 273 3.63 22.56 26.46
CA LEU A 273 4.78 22.74 27.35
C LEU A 273 5.63 21.46 27.45
N LEU A 274 4.99 20.29 27.49
CA LEU A 274 5.63 18.98 27.54
C LEU A 274 6.37 18.68 26.24
N ASP A 275 5.75 18.92 25.08
CA ASP A 275 6.37 18.72 23.76
C ASP A 275 7.60 19.61 23.56
N LYS A 276 7.48 20.89 23.94
CA LYS A 276 8.61 21.81 23.95
C LYS A 276 9.73 21.35 24.89
N THR A 277 9.39 20.92 26.10
CA THR A 277 10.37 20.47 27.11
C THR A 277 11.05 19.17 26.68
N TYR A 278 10.32 18.26 26.07
CA TYR A 278 10.84 17.04 25.47
C TYR A 278 11.81 17.36 24.32
N SER A 279 11.42 18.29 23.43
CA SER A 279 12.26 18.79 22.33
C SER A 279 13.56 19.44 22.81
N GLU A 280 13.48 20.30 23.84
CA GLU A 280 14.65 20.94 24.47
C GLU A 280 15.64 19.91 25.06
N LYS A 281 15.15 18.74 25.51
CA LYS A 281 15.94 17.74 26.24
C LYS A 281 16.44 16.58 25.38
N TYR A 282 15.67 16.17 24.37
CA TYR A 282 15.92 14.96 23.56
C TYR A 282 16.08 15.25 22.06
N GLY A 283 15.95 16.51 21.64
CA GLY A 283 16.23 16.95 20.25
C GLY A 283 15.08 16.74 19.26
N HIS A 284 13.91 16.29 19.71
CA HIS A 284 12.66 16.24 18.93
C HIS A 284 11.43 16.18 19.83
N GLY A 285 10.24 16.45 19.27
CA GLY A 285 8.98 16.42 20.00
C GLY A 285 8.40 15.02 20.25
N ILE A 286 7.28 15.00 20.97
CA ILE A 286 6.52 13.80 21.40
C ILE A 286 5.99 13.04 20.19
N VAL A 287 5.62 13.73 19.10
CA VAL A 287 5.17 13.06 17.85
C VAL A 287 6.22 12.06 17.36
N LYS A 288 7.50 12.46 17.36
CA LYS A 288 8.61 11.59 16.93
C LYS A 288 9.01 10.55 17.99
N ALA A 289 8.73 10.79 19.27
CA ALA A 289 8.81 9.75 20.29
C ALA A 289 7.75 8.67 20.06
N ILE A 290 6.50 9.05 19.77
CA ILE A 290 5.42 8.10 19.43
C ILE A 290 5.79 7.25 18.19
N GLU A 291 6.38 7.86 17.15
CA GLU A 291 6.83 7.17 15.92
C GLU A 291 7.92 6.11 16.14
N LYS A 292 8.68 6.20 17.23
CA LYS A 292 9.71 5.20 17.58
C LYS A 292 9.15 4.07 18.45
N GLU A 293 8.21 4.41 19.31
CA GLU A 293 7.71 3.54 20.38
C GLU A 293 6.41 2.80 20.04
N PHE A 294 5.63 3.29 19.07
CA PHE A 294 4.36 2.72 18.65
C PHE A 294 4.34 2.49 17.14
N SER A 295 3.49 1.56 16.71
CA SER A 295 3.21 1.33 15.28
C SER A 295 1.71 1.17 15.03
N GLY A 296 1.33 1.13 13.74
CA GLY A 296 -0.03 0.84 13.31
C GLY A 296 -1.06 1.87 13.80
N TYR A 297 -2.23 1.41 14.24
CA TYR A 297 -3.30 2.32 14.67
C TYR A 297 -3.09 2.93 16.06
N ALA A 298 -2.27 2.32 16.93
CA ALA A 298 -1.89 2.91 18.21
C ALA A 298 -1.09 4.21 18.00
N GLU A 299 -0.07 4.13 17.13
CA GLU A 299 0.75 5.26 16.69
C GLU A 299 -0.12 6.36 16.05
N LYS A 300 -0.95 6.01 15.07
CA LYS A 300 -1.85 6.96 14.39
C LYS A 300 -2.78 7.68 15.36
N ALA A 301 -3.36 6.97 16.33
CA ALA A 301 -4.26 7.55 17.32
C ALA A 301 -3.57 8.51 18.29
N LEU A 302 -2.39 8.14 18.81
CA LEU A 302 -1.59 9.01 19.68
C LEU A 302 -1.06 10.24 18.91
N LYS A 303 -0.54 10.05 17.69
CA LYS A 303 -0.14 11.16 16.81
C LYS A 303 -1.30 12.10 16.51
N PHE A 304 -2.48 11.56 16.21
CA PHE A 304 -3.68 12.39 16.01
C PHE A 304 -4.01 13.22 17.25
N PHE A 305 -4.00 12.63 18.46
CA PHE A 305 -4.24 13.37 19.70
C PHE A 305 -3.24 14.52 19.92
N VAL A 306 -1.93 14.26 19.76
CA VAL A 306 -0.89 15.28 19.95
C VAL A 306 -0.98 16.35 18.87
N ARG A 307 -1.06 15.97 17.59
CA ARG A 307 -1.14 16.92 16.46
C ARG A 307 -2.44 17.74 16.45
N LEU A 308 -3.55 17.22 16.99
CA LEU A 308 -4.80 17.98 17.14
C LEU A 308 -4.64 19.11 18.19
N THR A 309 -3.69 18.98 19.11
CA THR A 309 -3.30 20.06 20.03
C THR A 309 -2.33 21.02 19.36
N LEU A 310 -1.21 20.51 18.82
CA LEU A 310 -0.09 21.34 18.34
C LEU A 310 -0.37 22.04 17.00
N GLU A 311 -1.06 21.38 16.06
CA GLU A 311 -1.28 21.85 14.69
C GLU A 311 -2.64 21.44 14.09
N PRO A 312 -3.78 21.68 14.78
CA PRO A 312 -5.09 21.14 14.41
C PRO A 312 -5.51 21.41 12.97
N TRP A 313 -5.29 22.61 12.44
CA TRP A 313 -5.77 22.99 11.11
C TRP A 313 -4.99 22.30 9.99
N VAL A 314 -3.71 21.98 10.23
CA VAL A 314 -2.84 21.21 9.33
C VAL A 314 -3.27 19.75 9.34
N LEU A 315 -3.36 19.14 10.53
CA LEU A 315 -3.82 17.77 10.72
C LEU A 315 -5.21 17.53 10.09
N LEU A 316 -6.15 18.45 10.27
CA LEU A 316 -7.49 18.33 9.70
C LEU A 316 -7.54 18.57 8.18
N ALA A 317 -6.58 19.32 7.61
CA ALA A 317 -6.43 19.44 6.17
C ALA A 317 -5.87 18.15 5.56
N GLU A 318 -4.83 17.56 6.17
CA GLU A 318 -4.27 16.26 5.80
C GLU A 318 -5.32 15.15 5.92
N HIS A 319 -6.10 15.12 6.99
CA HIS A 319 -7.18 14.14 7.16
C HIS A 319 -8.22 14.21 6.04
N LEU A 320 -8.49 15.39 5.48
CA LEU A 320 -9.39 15.53 4.33
C LEU A 320 -8.70 15.07 3.04
N GLU A 321 -7.47 15.48 2.77
CA GLU A 321 -6.74 15.05 1.56
C GLU A 321 -6.53 13.53 1.53
N ASN A 322 -6.20 12.91 2.67
CA ASN A 322 -6.04 11.47 2.80
C ASN A 322 -7.31 10.66 2.47
N THR A 323 -8.50 11.27 2.44
CA THR A 323 -9.75 10.60 1.99
C THR A 323 -9.97 10.68 0.48
N MET A 324 -9.11 11.40 -0.23
CA MET A 324 -9.20 11.68 -1.67
C MET A 324 -7.90 11.31 -2.40
N ALA A 325 -6.78 11.17 -1.68
CA ALA A 325 -5.47 10.88 -2.26
C ALA A 325 -5.36 9.41 -2.72
N GLY A 326 -5.08 9.20 -4.02
CA GLY A 326 -4.86 7.89 -4.60
C GLY A 326 -5.71 7.65 -5.84
N LEU A 327 -5.98 6.38 -6.15
CA LEU A 327 -6.97 5.98 -7.16
C LEU A 327 -8.29 5.67 -6.45
N GLY A 328 -9.26 6.58 -6.58
CA GLY A 328 -10.55 6.50 -5.90
C GLY A 328 -10.61 7.35 -4.63
N THR A 329 -11.83 7.55 -4.11
CA THR A 329 -12.13 8.30 -2.89
C THR A 329 -12.51 7.32 -1.78
N ASP A 330 -12.25 7.67 -0.51
CA ASP A 330 -12.96 7.06 0.63
C ASP A 330 -14.19 7.92 0.94
N GLU A 331 -15.30 7.66 0.24
CA GLU A 331 -16.53 8.45 0.36
C GLU A 331 -17.08 8.44 1.79
N ARG A 332 -16.83 7.38 2.56
CA ARG A 332 -17.31 7.26 3.94
C ARG A 332 -16.53 8.18 4.87
N SER A 333 -15.20 8.14 4.81
CA SER A 333 -14.36 9.03 5.62
C SER A 333 -14.46 10.48 5.17
N LEU A 334 -14.53 10.75 3.86
CA LEU A 334 -14.76 12.10 3.34
C LEU A 334 -16.08 12.69 3.86
N SER A 335 -17.16 11.90 3.80
CA SER A 335 -18.47 12.29 4.36
C SER A 335 -18.40 12.52 5.86
N ALA A 336 -17.79 11.59 6.61
CA ALA A 336 -17.66 11.68 8.06
C ALA A 336 -16.88 12.92 8.49
N PHE A 337 -15.71 13.17 7.88
CA PHE A 337 -14.82 14.27 8.22
C PHE A 337 -15.40 15.63 7.82
N LEU A 338 -16.01 15.78 6.62
CA LEU A 338 -16.66 17.04 6.24
C LEU A 338 -17.88 17.38 7.10
N VAL A 339 -18.63 16.37 7.57
CA VAL A 339 -19.78 16.60 8.47
C VAL A 339 -19.31 16.93 9.89
N ARG A 340 -18.30 16.23 10.39
CA ARG A 340 -17.74 16.41 11.74
C ARG A 340 -17.00 17.73 11.90
N TYR A 341 -16.10 18.05 10.97
CA TYR A 341 -15.27 19.25 11.02
C TYR A 341 -15.94 20.48 10.38
N HIS A 342 -17.23 20.44 10.06
CA HIS A 342 -17.97 21.52 9.40
C HIS A 342 -17.79 22.89 10.07
N SER A 343 -17.76 22.93 11.41
CA SER A 343 -17.52 24.14 12.21
C SER A 343 -16.09 24.71 12.07
N TYR A 344 -15.14 23.89 11.64
CA TYR A 344 -13.72 24.24 11.49
C TYR A 344 -13.27 24.42 10.04
N LEU A 345 -14.08 24.00 9.05
CA LEU A 345 -13.81 24.25 7.63
C LEU A 345 -13.42 25.72 7.31
N PRO A 346 -13.97 26.77 7.96
CA PRO A 346 -13.52 28.16 7.77
C PRO A 346 -12.03 28.42 8.09
N LYS A 347 -11.40 27.57 8.91
CA LYS A 347 -9.96 27.60 9.27
C LYS A 347 -9.15 26.56 8.52
N VAL A 348 -9.72 25.37 8.30
CA VAL A 348 -9.03 24.25 7.60
C VAL A 348 -8.84 24.57 6.11
N LYS A 349 -9.82 25.20 5.44
CA LYS A 349 -9.74 25.54 4.01
C LYS A 349 -8.52 26.38 3.59
N PRO A 350 -8.22 27.54 4.23
CA PRO A 350 -7.04 28.31 3.83
C PRO A 350 -5.74 27.55 4.07
N VAL A 351 -5.67 26.68 5.09
CA VAL A 351 -4.52 25.77 5.28
C VAL A 351 -4.43 24.77 4.15
N PHE A 352 -5.53 24.05 3.86
CA PHE A 352 -5.65 23.08 2.78
C PHE A 352 -5.20 23.66 1.43
N GLU A 353 -5.73 24.81 1.04
CA GLU A 353 -5.38 25.51 -0.20
C GLU A 353 -3.91 25.98 -0.21
N SER A 354 -3.39 26.43 0.94
CA SER A 354 -1.98 26.81 1.07
C SER A 354 -1.02 25.61 0.97
N THR A 355 -1.43 24.43 1.45
CA THR A 355 -0.63 23.20 1.43
C THR A 355 -0.69 22.53 0.07
N TYR A 356 -1.89 22.23 -0.44
CA TYR A 356 -2.11 21.40 -1.63
C TYR A 356 -2.25 22.19 -2.94
N LYS A 357 -2.27 23.52 -2.89
CA LYS A 357 -2.39 24.43 -4.06
C LYS A 357 -3.68 24.28 -4.88
N ILE A 358 -4.68 23.61 -4.30
CA ILE A 358 -6.04 23.45 -4.82
C ILE A 358 -7.01 23.74 -3.68
N SER A 359 -8.12 24.43 -3.94
CA SER A 359 -9.10 24.63 -2.86
C SER A 359 -9.78 23.30 -2.50
N LEU A 360 -10.12 23.11 -1.22
CA LEU A 360 -10.87 21.94 -0.77
C LEU A 360 -12.17 21.72 -1.58
N ARG A 361 -12.76 22.80 -2.11
CA ARG A 361 -13.95 22.74 -2.96
C ARG A 361 -13.65 22.11 -4.33
N GLU A 362 -12.57 22.55 -4.98
CA GLU A 362 -12.14 22.01 -6.28
C GLU A 362 -11.66 20.57 -6.14
N ARG A 363 -10.92 20.26 -5.06
CA ARG A 363 -10.45 18.90 -4.77
C ARG A 363 -11.61 17.91 -4.64
N VAL A 364 -12.61 18.25 -3.84
CA VAL A 364 -13.85 17.47 -3.70
C VAL A 364 -14.61 17.38 -5.03
N HIS A 365 -14.65 18.45 -5.82
CA HIS A 365 -15.33 18.44 -7.13
C HIS A 365 -14.66 17.50 -8.13
N GLY A 366 -13.32 17.41 -8.13
CA GLY A 366 -12.55 16.56 -9.04
C GLY A 366 -12.74 15.07 -8.80
N ASP A 367 -12.92 14.66 -7.53
CA ASP A 367 -12.99 13.25 -7.12
C ASP A 367 -14.41 12.68 -7.05
N THR A 368 -15.44 13.53 -6.97
CA THR A 368 -16.81 13.08 -6.72
C THR A 368 -17.77 13.47 -7.86
N ASN A 369 -18.91 12.80 -7.94
CA ASN A 369 -19.93 13.06 -8.97
C ASN A 369 -21.37 13.03 -8.41
N GLY A 370 -22.34 13.31 -9.28
CA GLY A 370 -23.78 13.27 -8.96
C GLY A 370 -24.22 14.16 -7.79
N ASP A 371 -25.38 13.80 -7.20
CA ASP A 371 -25.97 14.48 -6.05
C ASP A 371 -25.11 14.35 -4.78
N TYR A 372 -24.30 13.29 -4.69
CA TYR A 372 -23.27 13.13 -3.65
C TYR A 372 -22.27 14.30 -3.65
N ARG A 373 -21.68 14.60 -4.82
CA ARG A 373 -20.84 15.79 -5.01
C ARG A 373 -21.58 17.07 -4.64
N GLU A 374 -22.81 17.28 -5.14
CA GLU A 374 -23.55 18.52 -4.87
C GLU A 374 -23.76 18.74 -3.37
N LEU A 375 -24.03 17.68 -2.61
CA LEU A 375 -24.20 17.74 -1.17
C LEU A 375 -22.87 18.01 -0.42
N LEU A 376 -21.78 17.35 -0.81
CA LEU A 376 -20.44 17.62 -0.28
C LEU A 376 -20.00 19.06 -0.55
N LEU A 377 -20.21 19.55 -1.78
CA LEU A 377 -19.85 20.92 -2.17
C LEU A 377 -20.67 21.99 -1.44
N ASN A 378 -21.86 21.66 -0.92
CA ASN A 378 -22.62 22.52 -0.02
C ASN A 378 -22.03 22.53 1.40
N LYS A 379 -21.58 21.39 1.95
CA LYS A 379 -20.79 21.37 3.20
C LYS A 379 -19.48 22.15 3.06
N ALA A 380 -18.81 22.00 1.91
CA ALA A 380 -17.61 22.75 1.56
C ALA A 380 -17.87 24.22 1.14
N LYS A 381 -19.08 24.78 1.28
CA LYS A 381 -19.41 26.16 0.88
C LYS A 381 -19.19 27.24 1.96
N THR A 382 -18.85 26.87 3.20
CA THR A 382 -18.61 27.84 4.30
C THR A 382 -17.52 28.88 3.95
N PRO A 383 -17.71 30.18 4.27
CA PRO A 383 -16.72 31.22 3.97
C PRO A 383 -15.44 31.01 4.78
N ALA A 384 -14.27 31.22 4.17
CA ALA A 384 -12.98 31.17 4.85
C ALA A 384 -12.75 32.43 5.71
N ILE A 385 -12.06 32.28 6.84
CA ILE A 385 -11.66 33.40 7.70
C ILE A 385 -10.27 33.87 7.29
N LYS A 386 -10.08 35.18 7.12
CA LYS A 386 -8.74 35.77 6.97
C LYS A 386 -8.01 35.71 8.31
N MET A 387 -7.07 34.77 8.45
CA MET A 387 -6.18 34.60 9.60
C MET A 387 -4.72 34.69 9.13
N SER A 388 -3.80 35.10 9.98
CA SER A 388 -2.37 35.13 9.64
C SER A 388 -1.78 33.71 9.63
N ALA A 389 -0.67 33.49 8.91
CA ALA A 389 0.02 32.19 8.86
C ALA A 389 0.31 31.63 10.26
N THR A 390 0.74 32.49 11.19
CA THR A 390 0.98 32.16 12.61
C THR A 390 -0.28 31.73 13.36
N GLN A 391 -1.45 32.29 13.04
CA GLN A 391 -2.73 31.89 13.64
C GLN A 391 -3.32 30.61 13.02
N LEU A 392 -2.89 30.28 11.80
CA LEU A 392 -3.32 29.08 11.07
C LEU A 392 -2.48 27.84 11.38
N GLY A 393 -1.41 27.97 12.20
CA GLY A 393 -0.48 26.86 12.43
C GLY A 393 0.34 26.51 11.18
N ILE A 394 0.40 27.41 10.18
CA ILE A 394 1.22 27.21 8.98
C ILE A 394 2.67 27.43 9.38
N TYR A 395 3.27 26.34 9.85
CA TYR A 395 4.69 26.01 9.90
C TYR A 395 5.65 27.20 10.12
N GLN A 396 6.10 27.38 11.37
CA GLN A 396 7.31 28.17 11.60
C GLN A 396 8.54 27.34 11.19
N PRO A 397 9.42 27.87 10.33
CA PRO A 397 10.54 27.12 9.80
C PRO A 397 11.50 26.68 10.89
N THR A 398 11.91 25.42 10.81
CA THR A 398 13.02 24.86 11.57
C THR A 398 14.34 25.15 10.87
N ALA A 399 15.47 24.76 11.45
CA ALA A 399 16.80 24.99 10.85
C ALA A 399 16.99 24.34 9.46
N PHE A 400 16.11 23.41 9.07
CA PHE A 400 16.14 22.72 7.78
C PHE A 400 15.61 23.58 6.62
N ASP A 401 14.68 24.51 6.87
CA ASP A 401 14.01 25.32 5.83
C ASP A 401 14.88 26.43 5.24
N VAL A 402 16.07 26.62 5.82
CA VAL A 402 17.10 27.49 5.29
C VAL A 402 17.48 27.09 3.85
N HIS A 403 17.26 25.83 3.45
CA HIS A 403 17.53 25.35 2.09
C HIS A 403 16.43 25.62 1.04
N LYS A 404 15.26 26.18 1.40
CA LYS A 404 14.19 26.52 0.43
C LYS A 404 13.98 28.02 0.19
N LYS A 405 14.94 28.87 0.58
CA LYS A 405 14.96 30.31 0.24
C LYS A 405 15.84 30.66 -0.97
N ILE A 406 16.29 29.67 -1.73
CA ILE A 406 16.94 29.91 -3.03
C ILE A 406 15.84 30.20 -4.06
N LYS A 407 15.80 31.42 -4.57
CA LYS A 407 15.02 31.75 -5.77
C LYS A 407 15.66 31.04 -6.96
N LEU A 408 15.04 29.99 -7.47
CA LEU A 408 15.52 29.28 -8.66
C LEU A 408 15.60 30.27 -9.83
N HIS A 409 16.72 30.22 -10.56
CA HIS A 409 16.96 31.06 -11.73
C HIS A 409 16.83 30.21 -12.99
N PHE A 410 15.65 30.25 -13.61
CA PHE A 410 15.43 29.64 -14.91
C PHE A 410 16.08 30.51 -16.00
N THR A 411 16.96 29.91 -16.80
CA THR A 411 17.54 30.58 -17.97
C THR A 411 16.61 30.41 -19.18
N PRO A 412 16.72 31.25 -20.23
CA PRO A 412 15.97 31.05 -21.47
C PRO A 412 16.21 29.67 -22.13
N ALA A 413 17.33 29.01 -21.83
CA ALA A 413 17.59 27.65 -22.30
C ALA A 413 16.73 26.60 -21.58
N ILE A 414 16.43 26.79 -20.29
CA ILE A 414 15.50 25.93 -19.53
C ILE A 414 14.07 26.14 -20.04
N ASP A 415 13.63 27.38 -20.22
CA ASP A 415 12.31 27.68 -20.81
C ASP A 415 12.16 27.03 -22.20
N ALA A 416 13.15 27.23 -23.09
CA ALA A 416 13.15 26.63 -24.43
C ALA A 416 13.20 25.09 -24.41
N ALA A 417 13.83 24.48 -23.41
CA ALA A 417 13.80 23.03 -23.22
C ALA A 417 12.40 22.54 -22.84
N CYS A 418 11.73 23.21 -21.90
CA CYS A 418 10.35 22.91 -21.53
C CYS A 418 9.38 23.04 -22.73
N GLU A 419 9.51 24.11 -23.53
CA GLU A 419 8.71 24.29 -24.76
C GLU A 419 8.94 23.17 -25.79
N ARG A 420 10.19 22.76 -25.98
CA ARG A 420 10.54 21.69 -26.92
C ARG A 420 10.06 20.31 -26.45
N ILE A 421 10.12 20.03 -25.14
CA ILE A 421 9.54 18.80 -24.56
C ILE A 421 8.04 18.76 -24.80
N MET A 422 7.31 19.84 -24.47
CA MET A 422 5.86 19.91 -24.72
C MET A 422 5.56 19.65 -26.20
N LYS A 423 6.32 20.26 -27.11
CA LYS A 423 6.14 20.09 -28.55
C LYS A 423 6.44 18.66 -29.02
N ALA A 424 7.42 17.98 -28.43
CA ALA A 424 7.75 16.58 -28.72
C ALA A 424 6.63 15.61 -28.29
N CYS A 425 5.88 15.97 -27.25
CA CYS A 425 4.76 15.21 -26.70
C CYS A 425 3.37 15.70 -27.20
N LYS A 426 3.32 16.42 -28.33
CA LYS A 426 2.07 17.03 -28.83
C LYS A 426 1.61 16.41 -30.14
N GLY A 427 0.68 15.46 -30.04
CA GLY A 427 -0.05 14.92 -31.20
C GLY A 427 -0.42 13.46 -31.02
N PHE A 428 -0.37 12.72 -32.12
CA PHE A 428 -0.41 11.26 -32.08
C PHE A 428 1.03 10.74 -32.22
N GLY A 429 1.50 10.02 -31.20
CA GLY A 429 2.91 9.65 -31.05
C GLY A 429 3.76 10.77 -30.44
N THR A 430 4.99 10.42 -30.10
CA THR A 430 5.97 11.26 -29.39
C THR A 430 7.23 11.39 -30.27
N ASP A 431 7.99 12.48 -30.14
CA ASP A 431 9.30 12.64 -30.79
C ASP A 431 10.42 12.21 -29.83
N GLU A 432 10.71 10.90 -29.82
CA GLU A 432 11.70 10.30 -28.90
C GLU A 432 13.10 10.88 -29.13
N ASP A 433 13.51 11.14 -30.38
CA ASP A 433 14.82 11.71 -30.71
C ASP A 433 14.99 13.13 -30.15
N THR A 434 13.92 13.92 -30.06
CA THR A 434 13.95 15.22 -29.37
C THR A 434 14.02 15.06 -27.85
N LEU A 435 13.25 14.13 -27.25
CA LEU A 435 13.31 13.88 -25.81
C LEU A 435 14.70 13.39 -25.37
N ILE A 436 15.32 12.48 -26.13
CA ILE A 436 16.68 11.98 -25.89
C ILE A 436 17.67 13.13 -25.83
N LYS A 437 17.71 13.99 -26.87
CA LYS A 437 18.69 15.09 -26.97
C LYS A 437 18.50 16.18 -25.93
N ILE A 438 17.30 16.33 -25.36
CA ILE A 438 17.03 17.32 -24.31
C ILE A 438 17.38 16.73 -22.95
N LEU A 439 16.70 15.65 -22.55
CA LEU A 439 16.81 15.13 -21.19
C LEU A 439 18.09 14.29 -21.00
N GLY A 440 18.47 13.50 -22.02
CA GLY A 440 19.71 12.72 -21.97
C GLY A 440 20.96 13.61 -21.98
N GLY A 441 20.99 14.64 -22.83
CA GLY A 441 22.17 15.50 -23.06
C GLY A 441 22.48 16.54 -21.98
N MET A 442 21.57 16.74 -21.01
CA MET A 442 21.71 17.75 -19.94
C MET A 442 22.44 17.21 -18.71
N ALA A 443 23.12 18.11 -17.98
CA ALA A 443 23.62 17.78 -16.64
C ALA A 443 22.44 17.50 -15.66
N PRO A 444 22.62 16.67 -14.61
CA PRO A 444 21.56 16.40 -13.64
C PRO A 444 20.91 17.66 -13.05
N GLN A 445 21.70 18.69 -12.71
CA GLN A 445 21.18 19.94 -12.16
C GLN A 445 20.37 20.77 -13.16
N GLU A 446 20.67 20.65 -14.46
CA GLU A 446 19.88 21.32 -15.51
C GLU A 446 18.56 20.60 -15.72
N ARG A 447 18.56 19.25 -15.67
CA ARG A 447 17.34 18.43 -15.65
C ARG A 447 16.43 18.76 -14.47
N ASP A 448 16.98 18.93 -13.26
CA ASP A 448 16.20 19.35 -12.08
C ASP A 448 15.49 20.69 -12.35
N LEU A 449 16.20 21.67 -12.92
CA LEU A 449 15.61 22.96 -13.29
C LEU A 449 14.54 22.82 -14.36
N VAL A 450 14.73 21.96 -15.37
CA VAL A 450 13.70 21.64 -16.38
C VAL A 450 12.48 20.99 -15.74
N ALA A 451 12.64 20.03 -14.82
CA ALA A 451 11.52 19.37 -14.14
C ALA A 451 10.69 20.35 -13.31
N TYR A 452 11.33 21.20 -12.50
CA TYR A 452 10.65 22.25 -11.73
C TYR A 452 9.97 23.26 -12.66
N ARG A 453 10.65 23.70 -13.73
CA ARG A 453 10.13 24.72 -14.64
C ARG A 453 8.98 24.22 -15.51
N TYR A 454 9.04 22.95 -15.94
CA TYR A 454 7.96 22.32 -16.71
C TYR A 454 6.66 22.31 -15.90
N LYS A 455 6.75 21.99 -14.60
CA LYS A 455 5.61 22.04 -13.68
C LYS A 455 5.06 23.45 -13.50
N GLU A 456 5.91 24.48 -13.38
CA GLU A 456 5.47 25.88 -13.32
C GLU A 456 4.74 26.34 -14.60
N LEU A 457 5.23 25.93 -15.78
CA LEU A 457 4.70 26.39 -17.07
C LEU A 457 3.42 25.66 -17.51
N TYR A 458 3.33 24.36 -17.23
CA TYR A 458 2.28 23.49 -17.79
C TYR A 458 1.42 22.79 -16.72
N ASN A 459 1.64 23.07 -15.43
CA ASN A 459 0.91 22.48 -14.30
C ASN A 459 0.81 20.94 -14.37
N THR A 460 1.87 20.31 -14.86
CA THR A 460 1.99 18.86 -15.08
C THR A 460 3.39 18.43 -14.66
N ASP A 461 3.52 17.34 -13.91
CA ASP A 461 4.82 16.78 -13.55
C ASP A 461 5.49 16.13 -14.77
N LEU A 462 6.77 16.44 -14.99
CA LEU A 462 7.51 15.97 -16.17
C LEU A 462 7.60 14.44 -16.23
N SER A 463 7.74 13.77 -15.08
CA SER A 463 7.69 12.29 -15.00
C SER A 463 6.35 11.71 -15.42
N ASP A 464 5.23 12.36 -15.09
CA ASP A 464 3.90 11.86 -15.44
C ASP A 464 3.64 12.01 -16.95
N LEU A 465 4.16 13.09 -17.56
CA LEU A 465 4.19 13.22 -19.02
C LEU A 465 5.05 12.12 -19.66
N MET A 466 6.27 11.88 -19.19
CA MET A 466 7.10 10.81 -19.75
C MET A 466 6.42 9.44 -19.63
N LYS A 467 5.72 9.20 -18.51
CA LYS A 467 4.97 7.97 -18.24
C LYS A 467 3.72 7.81 -19.11
N SER A 468 3.06 8.90 -19.55
CA SER A 468 1.92 8.83 -20.48
C SER A 468 2.34 8.69 -21.94
N GLU A 469 3.47 9.30 -22.31
CA GLU A 469 3.96 9.38 -23.69
C GLU A 469 4.82 8.18 -24.08
N THR A 470 5.54 7.57 -23.13
CA THR A 470 6.56 6.57 -23.43
C THR A 470 6.40 5.29 -22.60
N SER A 471 6.97 4.18 -23.08
CA SER A 471 6.81 2.86 -22.47
C SER A 471 8.09 2.03 -22.50
N GLY A 472 8.07 0.86 -21.87
CA GLY A 472 9.23 -0.03 -21.72
C GLY A 472 10.39 0.63 -20.97
N ASP A 473 11.60 0.12 -21.20
CA ASP A 473 12.80 0.56 -20.48
C ASP A 473 13.25 1.97 -20.88
N PHE A 474 12.96 2.38 -22.13
CA PHE A 474 13.08 3.76 -22.59
C PHE A 474 12.25 4.71 -21.72
N GLY A 475 10.96 4.41 -21.55
CA GLY A 475 10.07 5.23 -20.72
C GLY A 475 10.39 5.17 -19.23
N TYR A 476 10.93 4.05 -18.73
CA TYR A 476 11.42 3.94 -17.36
C TYR A 476 12.64 4.85 -17.11
N LEU A 477 13.64 4.80 -18.00
CA LEU A 477 14.82 5.67 -17.91
C LEU A 477 14.46 7.15 -18.07
N LEU A 478 13.55 7.50 -18.98
CA LEU A 478 13.01 8.86 -19.10
C LEU A 478 12.34 9.34 -17.80
N GLN A 479 11.55 8.50 -17.14
CA GLN A 479 10.94 8.84 -15.85
C GLN A 479 12.01 9.13 -14.77
N LEU A 480 13.06 8.30 -14.68
CA LEU A 480 14.14 8.48 -13.70
C LEU A 480 14.92 9.79 -13.91
N ILE A 481 15.16 10.21 -15.16
CA ILE A 481 15.88 11.46 -15.44
C ILE A 481 14.99 12.71 -15.48
N SER A 482 13.67 12.54 -15.33
CA SER A 482 12.69 13.64 -15.38
C SER A 482 12.34 14.23 -14.01
N VAL A 483 13.01 13.76 -12.96
CA VAL A 483 12.82 14.20 -11.57
C VAL A 483 14.17 14.25 -10.84
N PRO A 484 14.28 15.01 -9.74
CA PRO A 484 15.49 15.01 -8.91
C PRO A 484 15.85 13.63 -8.39
N LEU A 485 17.15 13.35 -8.29
CA LEU A 485 17.67 12.02 -7.94
C LEU A 485 16.99 11.37 -6.72
N PRO A 486 16.74 12.04 -5.58
CA PRO A 486 16.02 11.41 -4.46
C PRO A 486 14.61 10.93 -4.82
N VAL A 487 13.89 11.65 -5.70
CA VAL A 487 12.55 11.26 -6.18
C VAL A 487 12.65 10.07 -7.14
N ALA A 488 13.64 10.07 -8.04
CA ALA A 488 13.92 8.94 -8.92
C ALA A 488 14.22 7.67 -8.11
N GLU A 489 15.06 7.77 -7.08
CA GLU A 489 15.42 6.67 -6.18
C GLU A 489 14.23 6.18 -5.35
N CYS A 490 13.36 7.08 -4.88
CA CYS A 490 12.09 6.69 -4.27
C CYS A 490 11.18 5.96 -5.26
N TYR A 491 11.19 6.31 -6.56
CA TYR A 491 10.43 5.58 -7.58
C TYR A 491 11.00 4.19 -7.86
N VAL A 492 12.33 4.00 -7.82
CA VAL A 492 12.96 2.66 -7.88
C VAL A 492 12.45 1.80 -6.72
N LEU A 493 12.52 2.30 -5.49
CA LEU A 493 12.05 1.58 -4.28
C LEU A 493 10.55 1.26 -4.35
N TYR A 494 9.72 2.23 -4.74
CA TYR A 494 8.28 2.04 -4.91
C TYR A 494 7.99 0.95 -5.94
N LYS A 495 8.66 0.97 -7.10
CA LYS A 495 8.47 -0.01 -8.18
C LYS A 495 8.94 -1.40 -7.76
N ALA A 496 10.07 -1.50 -7.06
CA ALA A 496 10.63 -2.75 -6.55
C ALA A 496 9.72 -3.45 -5.53
N CYS A 497 8.93 -2.67 -4.77
CA CYS A 497 7.91 -3.16 -3.83
C CYS A 497 6.48 -3.11 -4.41
N LYS A 498 6.30 -2.89 -5.72
CA LYS A 498 4.97 -2.80 -6.34
C LYS A 498 4.59 -4.11 -7.00
N GLY A 499 3.70 -4.85 -6.34
CA GLY A 499 3.05 -6.02 -6.91
C GLY A 499 2.96 -7.14 -5.88
N MET A 500 3.11 -8.37 -6.36
CA MET A 500 3.27 -9.53 -5.50
C MET A 500 4.73 -9.97 -5.54
N GLY A 501 5.36 -10.04 -4.37
CA GLY A 501 6.81 -10.21 -4.27
C GLY A 501 7.55 -8.88 -4.35
N THR A 502 8.83 -8.93 -4.01
CA THR A 502 9.73 -7.77 -4.00
C THR A 502 10.85 -8.01 -5.00
N THR A 503 11.36 -6.97 -5.64
CA THR A 503 12.59 -7.05 -6.45
C THR A 503 13.77 -6.61 -5.58
N GLU A 504 14.27 -7.49 -4.70
CA GLU A 504 15.25 -7.13 -3.65
C GLU A 504 16.50 -6.46 -4.21
N ARG A 505 16.93 -6.89 -5.41
CA ARG A 505 18.09 -6.36 -6.12
C ARG A 505 18.03 -4.87 -6.46
N ASP A 506 16.84 -4.29 -6.51
CA ASP A 506 16.64 -2.87 -6.79
C ASP A 506 16.60 -2.04 -5.48
N LEU A 507 16.48 -2.71 -4.31
CA LEU A 507 16.43 -2.06 -3.01
C LEU A 507 17.82 -1.75 -2.46
N TRP A 508 18.72 -2.75 -2.40
CA TRP A 508 20.02 -2.55 -1.75
C TRP A 508 20.94 -1.57 -2.48
N PRO A 509 20.98 -1.44 -3.82
CA PRO A 509 21.82 -0.43 -4.47
C PRO A 509 21.37 0.99 -4.15
N VAL A 510 20.07 1.17 -3.91
CA VAL A 510 19.48 2.45 -3.50
C VAL A 510 19.75 2.74 -2.02
N ILE A 511 19.63 1.75 -1.13
CA ILE A 511 19.71 1.97 0.33
C ILE A 511 21.15 1.89 0.89
N MET A 512 21.93 0.89 0.50
CA MET A 512 23.23 0.59 1.12
C MET A 512 24.31 1.63 0.78
N GLY A 513 25.20 1.86 1.76
CA GLY A 513 26.40 2.69 1.60
C GLY A 513 26.17 4.20 1.62
N ARG A 514 24.94 4.66 1.89
CA ARG A 514 24.62 6.08 2.07
C ARG A 514 25.18 6.66 3.37
N SER A 515 25.37 7.96 3.38
CA SER A 515 25.52 8.75 4.60
C SER A 515 24.20 8.91 5.37
N ASN A 516 24.28 9.33 6.63
CA ASN A 516 23.11 9.57 7.49
C ASN A 516 22.16 10.62 6.89
N ASP A 517 22.72 11.68 6.30
CA ASP A 517 21.95 12.76 5.67
C ASP A 517 21.22 12.27 4.42
N GLU A 518 21.87 11.42 3.60
CA GLU A 518 21.23 10.84 2.42
C GLU A 518 20.14 9.82 2.76
N ILE A 519 20.28 9.07 3.87
CA ILE A 519 19.21 8.19 4.39
C ILE A 519 18.02 9.03 4.88
N ASP A 520 18.26 10.12 5.59
CA ASP A 520 17.21 11.03 6.05
C ASP A 520 16.50 11.73 4.88
N ILE A 521 17.24 12.20 3.87
CA ILE A 521 16.68 12.75 2.62
C ILE A 521 15.85 11.69 1.89
N LEU A 522 16.35 10.46 1.75
CA LEU A 522 15.62 9.37 1.09
C LEU A 522 14.31 9.04 1.81
N LYS A 523 14.34 8.87 3.13
CA LYS A 523 13.13 8.59 3.93
C LYS A 523 12.10 9.70 3.83
N ARG A 524 12.51 10.97 4.00
CA ARG A 524 11.61 12.13 3.90
C ARG A 524 11.03 12.26 2.49
N THR A 525 11.85 12.06 1.46
CA THR A 525 11.38 12.11 0.07
C THR A 525 10.38 11.00 -0.21
N TYR A 526 10.63 9.78 0.27
CA TYR A 526 9.71 8.65 0.11
C TYR A 526 8.37 8.93 0.82
N PHE A 527 8.41 9.37 2.07
CA PHE A 527 7.21 9.74 2.83
C PHE A 527 6.41 10.85 2.15
N ASN A 528 7.07 11.92 1.70
CA ASN A 528 6.41 13.03 1.00
C ASN A 528 5.83 12.66 -0.37
N THR A 529 6.37 11.61 -1.02
CA THR A 529 5.93 11.16 -2.36
C THR A 529 4.83 10.11 -2.29
N TYR A 530 4.88 9.20 -1.32
CA TYR A 530 4.03 8.01 -1.24
C TYR A 530 3.19 7.89 0.04
N ASN A 531 3.31 8.82 0.98
CA ASN A 531 2.58 8.84 2.27
C ASN A 531 2.71 7.54 3.08
N LYS A 532 3.84 6.83 2.93
CA LYS A 532 4.24 5.63 3.68
C LYS A 532 5.67 5.84 4.16
N ASP A 533 5.97 5.49 5.41
CA ASP A 533 7.36 5.51 5.89
C ASP A 533 8.18 4.42 5.20
N LEU A 534 9.41 4.74 4.82
CA LEU A 534 10.28 3.81 4.07
C LEU A 534 10.77 2.64 4.94
N ALA A 535 11.01 2.84 6.23
CA ALA A 535 11.39 1.74 7.12
C ALA A 535 10.19 0.83 7.42
N VAL A 536 8.97 1.38 7.53
CA VAL A 536 7.73 0.58 7.58
C VAL A 536 7.54 -0.21 6.28
N LEU A 537 7.72 0.40 5.11
CA LEU A 537 7.71 -0.33 3.84
C LEU A 537 8.72 -1.48 3.83
N MET A 538 10.01 -1.23 4.07
CA MET A 538 11.00 -2.31 4.10
C MET A 538 10.70 -3.35 5.19
N ASN A 539 10.09 -2.96 6.31
CA ASN A 539 9.66 -3.92 7.33
C ASN A 539 8.57 -4.88 6.82
N ASP A 540 7.68 -4.41 5.95
CA ASP A 540 6.51 -5.16 5.47
C ASP A 540 6.83 -6.01 4.23
N GLU A 541 7.68 -5.52 3.33
CA GLU A 541 7.91 -6.10 1.99
C GLU A 541 9.05 -7.13 1.91
N ILE A 542 9.96 -7.16 2.90
CA ILE A 542 11.12 -8.08 2.93
C ILE A 542 11.25 -8.79 4.28
N SER A 543 11.99 -9.89 4.34
CA SER A 543 12.12 -10.73 5.53
C SER A 543 13.55 -11.27 5.76
N GLY A 544 13.72 -12.10 6.79
CA GLY A 544 15.00 -12.77 7.11
C GLY A 544 16.16 -11.82 7.41
N ASP A 545 17.38 -12.27 7.14
CA ASP A 545 18.60 -11.48 7.37
C ASP A 545 18.75 -10.32 6.40
N PHE A 546 18.09 -10.39 5.23
CA PHE A 546 18.03 -9.27 4.30
C PHE A 546 17.25 -8.09 4.92
N LYS A 547 16.11 -8.36 5.56
CA LYS A 547 15.41 -7.38 6.39
C LYS A 547 16.30 -6.85 7.50
N LYS A 548 17.03 -7.70 8.25
CA LYS A 548 17.97 -7.24 9.30
C LYS A 548 18.97 -6.22 8.73
N ALA A 549 19.58 -6.52 7.57
CA ALA A 549 20.58 -5.67 6.93
C ALA A 549 20.00 -4.33 6.44
N ILE A 550 18.87 -4.35 5.73
CA ILE A 550 18.21 -3.13 5.22
C ILE A 550 17.67 -2.26 6.37
N MET A 551 17.05 -2.85 7.39
CA MET A 551 16.54 -2.10 8.53
C MET A 551 17.68 -1.49 9.35
N ALA A 552 18.80 -2.20 9.52
CA ALA A 552 20.01 -1.63 10.12
C ALA A 552 20.55 -0.44 9.31
N ALA A 553 20.65 -0.53 7.97
CA ALA A 553 21.07 0.58 7.12
C ALA A 553 20.12 1.80 7.20
N LEU A 554 18.82 1.57 7.39
CA LEU A 554 17.83 2.65 7.55
C LEU A 554 17.77 3.24 8.96
N GLN A 555 18.01 2.46 10.02
CA GLN A 555 17.72 2.85 11.40
C GLN A 555 18.98 3.12 12.25
N ALA A 556 20.11 2.46 11.99
CA ALA A 556 21.34 2.65 12.72
C ALA A 556 22.23 3.70 12.02
N PRO A 557 22.47 4.88 12.62
CA PRO A 557 23.34 5.88 12.01
C PRO A 557 24.78 5.38 11.91
N MET A 558 25.40 5.57 10.74
CA MET A 558 26.82 5.34 10.53
C MET A 558 27.63 6.26 11.45
N VAL A 559 28.64 5.69 12.13
CA VAL A 559 29.51 6.44 13.05
C VAL A 559 30.61 7.14 12.25
N GLU A 560 30.60 8.47 12.30
CA GLU A 560 31.61 9.31 11.63
C GLU A 560 33.04 8.99 12.07
N TYR A 561 33.98 9.00 11.12
CA TYR A 561 35.39 8.76 11.43
C TYR A 561 35.99 9.84 12.34
N LYS A 562 36.26 9.45 13.59
CA LYS A 562 36.99 10.21 14.60
C LYS A 562 38.28 9.48 14.96
N ALA A 563 39.44 10.05 14.65
CA ALA A 563 40.75 9.41 14.83
C ALA A 563 41.07 9.03 16.29
N SER A 564 40.51 9.75 17.27
CA SER A 564 40.65 9.46 18.70
C SER A 564 39.86 8.25 19.18
N PHE A 565 38.84 7.82 18.44
CA PHE A 565 37.99 6.66 18.77
C PHE A 565 38.30 5.46 17.86
N HIS A 566 38.43 5.70 16.56
CA HIS A 566 38.70 4.72 15.52
C HIS A 566 40.21 4.41 15.43
N THR A 567 40.74 3.93 16.54
CA THR A 567 42.15 3.57 16.73
C THR A 567 42.45 2.15 16.26
N GLN A 568 43.74 1.82 16.13
CA GLN A 568 44.22 0.46 15.88
C GLN A 568 43.64 -0.56 16.89
N ALA A 569 43.72 -0.25 18.19
CA ALA A 569 43.20 -1.12 19.25
C ALA A 569 41.67 -1.32 19.15
N LYS A 570 40.91 -0.29 18.76
CA LYS A 570 39.47 -0.42 18.53
C LYS A 570 39.15 -1.29 17.32
N ALA A 571 39.95 -1.20 16.25
CA ALA A 571 39.85 -2.12 15.11
C ALA A 571 40.20 -3.57 15.49
N GLU A 572 41.17 -3.80 16.37
CA GLU A 572 41.52 -5.14 16.88
C GLU A 572 40.41 -5.74 17.77
N GLU A 573 39.74 -4.90 18.57
CA GLU A 573 38.56 -5.26 19.37
C GLU A 573 37.36 -5.61 18.48
N ASP A 574 37.02 -4.76 17.51
CA ASP A 574 35.87 -4.98 16.63
C ASP A 574 36.12 -6.13 15.64
N ALA A 575 37.36 -6.32 15.17
CA ALA A 575 37.71 -7.49 14.36
C ALA A 575 37.50 -8.80 15.14
N GLU A 576 37.79 -8.80 16.45
CA GLU A 576 37.55 -9.95 17.30
C GLU A 576 36.06 -10.19 17.57
N LYS A 577 35.27 -9.13 17.77
CA LYS A 577 33.81 -9.24 17.87
C LYS A 577 33.20 -9.77 16.57
N LEU A 578 33.60 -9.25 15.42
CA LEU A 578 33.11 -9.66 14.11
C LEU A 578 33.50 -11.13 13.81
N TYR A 579 34.70 -11.57 14.18
CA TYR A 579 35.09 -12.97 14.08
C TYR A 579 34.28 -13.88 15.02
N LYS A 580 34.10 -13.49 16.28
CA LYS A 580 33.27 -14.23 17.26
C LYS A 580 31.77 -14.23 16.93
N ALA A 581 31.29 -13.21 16.20
CA ALA A 581 29.92 -13.11 15.72
C ALA A 581 29.67 -14.00 14.49
N GLY A 582 30.69 -14.36 13.72
CA GLY A 582 30.54 -15.28 12.58
C GLY A 582 31.56 -16.42 12.62
N VAL A 583 32.54 -16.33 11.72
CA VAL A 583 33.55 -17.34 11.35
C VAL A 583 34.15 -18.16 12.51
N GLY A 584 34.27 -17.58 13.70
CA GLY A 584 34.81 -18.20 14.91
C GLY A 584 33.87 -19.12 15.69
N LYS A 585 32.62 -19.31 15.26
CA LYS A 585 31.63 -20.21 15.89
C LYS A 585 30.83 -20.98 14.83
N TRP A 586 29.96 -21.89 15.29
CA TRP A 586 28.95 -22.54 14.43
C TRP A 586 27.70 -21.66 14.38
N GLY A 587 27.32 -21.22 13.18
CA GLY A 587 26.21 -20.30 12.96
C GLY A 587 26.54 -18.85 13.34
N THR A 588 25.85 -17.90 12.72
CA THR A 588 26.19 -16.47 12.81
C THR A 588 25.39 -15.79 13.93
N ASP A 589 25.85 -14.63 14.39
CA ASP A 589 25.11 -13.62 15.16
C ASP A 589 24.98 -12.46 14.19
N GLU A 590 23.92 -12.53 13.40
CA GLU A 590 23.76 -11.62 12.26
C GLU A 590 23.58 -10.19 12.74
N GLU A 591 22.94 -9.98 13.89
CA GLU A 591 22.73 -8.64 14.45
C GLU A 591 24.07 -7.98 14.82
N THR A 592 24.95 -8.66 15.57
CA THR A 592 26.27 -8.11 15.92
C THR A 592 27.12 -7.90 14.67
N PHE A 593 27.13 -8.86 13.73
CA PHE A 593 27.94 -8.78 12.52
C PHE A 593 27.49 -7.62 11.61
N ILE A 594 26.19 -7.55 11.29
CA ILE A 594 25.58 -6.49 10.47
C ILE A 594 25.80 -5.12 11.11
N LYS A 595 25.61 -5.00 12.44
CA LYS A 595 25.74 -3.73 13.16
C LYS A 595 27.18 -3.20 13.13
N ILE A 596 28.18 -4.04 13.36
CA ILE A 596 29.60 -3.61 13.28
C ILE A 596 29.93 -3.16 11.85
N LEU A 597 29.48 -3.91 10.84
CA LEU A 597 29.76 -3.60 9.44
C LEU A 597 29.08 -2.29 9.00
N LEU A 598 27.76 -2.19 9.11
CA LEU A 598 26.98 -1.07 8.56
C LEU A 598 27.16 0.25 9.33
N THR A 599 27.56 0.21 10.60
CA THR A 599 27.87 1.44 11.36
C THR A 599 29.30 1.95 11.14
N SER A 600 30.17 1.18 10.48
CA SER A 600 31.56 1.55 10.22
C SER A 600 31.69 2.54 9.05
N SER A 601 32.21 3.74 9.31
CA SER A 601 32.56 4.68 8.23
C SER A 601 33.61 4.09 7.27
N PRO A 602 33.60 4.46 5.96
CA PRO A 602 34.53 3.93 4.94
C PRO A 602 36.00 3.87 5.37
N LYS A 603 36.50 4.96 6.00
CA LYS A 603 37.88 5.05 6.48
C LYS A 603 38.16 4.12 7.67
N TYR A 604 37.17 3.86 8.53
CA TYR A 604 37.30 2.89 9.61
C TYR A 604 37.16 1.46 9.10
N LEU A 605 36.23 1.18 8.18
CA LEU A 605 36.04 -0.14 7.60
C LEU A 605 37.31 -0.63 6.90
N ALA A 606 38.01 0.23 6.16
CA ALA A 606 39.31 -0.11 5.57
C ALA A 606 40.39 -0.45 6.61
N LEU A 607 40.39 0.19 7.78
CA LEU A 607 41.28 -0.15 8.89
C LEU A 607 40.89 -1.49 9.52
N LEU A 608 39.60 -1.66 9.83
CA LEU A 608 39.01 -2.87 10.40
C LEU A 608 39.29 -4.10 9.53
N ASP A 609 39.10 -3.99 8.22
CA ASP A 609 39.38 -5.06 7.25
C ASP A 609 40.87 -5.43 7.20
N SER A 610 41.77 -4.43 7.22
CA SER A 610 43.22 -4.69 7.25
C SER A 610 43.67 -5.42 8.52
N VAL A 611 43.07 -5.09 9.67
CA VAL A 611 43.34 -5.74 10.97
C VAL A 611 42.73 -7.14 11.02
N TYR A 612 41.49 -7.29 10.55
CA TYR A 612 40.81 -8.58 10.47
C TYR A 612 41.59 -9.57 9.60
N LYS A 613 42.04 -9.12 8.41
CA LYS A 613 42.87 -9.91 7.49
C LYS A 613 44.20 -10.33 8.09
N LEU A 614 44.87 -9.44 8.84
CA LEU A 614 46.13 -9.76 9.52
C LEU A 614 45.94 -10.75 10.69
N LYS A 615 44.81 -10.66 11.41
CA LYS A 615 44.52 -11.50 12.59
C LYS A 615 43.95 -12.88 12.23
N TYR A 616 43.19 -13.00 11.15
CA TYR A 616 42.43 -14.22 10.79
C TYR A 616 42.78 -14.83 9.42
N GLY A 617 43.66 -14.20 8.63
CA GLY A 617 44.18 -14.76 7.37
C GLY A 617 43.27 -14.60 6.15
N HIS A 618 42.06 -14.05 6.31
CA HIS A 618 41.15 -13.69 5.23
C HIS A 618 40.46 -12.34 5.54
N ASP A 619 39.99 -11.64 4.52
CA ASP A 619 39.29 -10.35 4.67
C ASP A 619 37.83 -10.50 5.13
N ILE A 620 37.20 -9.36 5.44
CA ILE A 620 35.79 -9.27 5.81
C ILE A 620 34.89 -9.66 4.64
N LYS A 621 35.31 -9.43 3.39
CA LYS A 621 34.58 -9.93 2.21
C LYS A 621 34.40 -11.44 2.26
N ALA A 622 35.50 -12.19 2.44
CA ALA A 622 35.44 -13.64 2.60
C ALA A 622 34.65 -14.09 3.84
N ALA A 623 34.62 -13.29 4.90
CA ALA A 623 33.75 -13.54 6.06
C ALA A 623 32.26 -13.39 5.72
N ILE A 624 31.87 -12.34 4.97
CA ILE A 624 30.48 -12.15 4.51
C ILE A 624 30.06 -13.32 3.61
N GLU A 625 30.90 -13.73 2.66
CA GLU A 625 30.63 -14.85 1.73
C GLU A 625 30.54 -16.22 2.41
N LYS A 626 31.09 -16.37 3.63
CA LYS A 626 31.01 -17.60 4.43
C LYS A 626 29.78 -17.63 5.34
N GLU A 627 29.44 -16.50 5.94
CA GLU A 627 28.45 -16.40 7.03
C GLU A 627 27.03 -16.06 6.53
N PHE A 628 26.91 -15.41 5.37
CA PHE A 628 25.63 -15.00 4.80
C PHE A 628 25.36 -15.67 3.46
N SER A 629 24.08 -15.76 3.09
CA SER A 629 23.65 -16.19 1.75
C SER A 629 22.55 -15.26 1.20
N GLY A 630 22.10 -15.51 -0.03
CA GLY A 630 21.03 -14.75 -0.67
C GLY A 630 21.25 -13.23 -0.69
N ASP A 631 20.18 -12.48 -0.50
CA ASP A 631 20.16 -11.02 -0.61
C ASP A 631 20.77 -10.32 0.62
N ALA A 632 20.83 -10.99 1.77
CA ALA A 632 21.63 -10.56 2.91
C ALA A 632 23.12 -10.49 2.51
N MET A 633 23.66 -11.56 1.94
CA MET A 633 25.05 -11.58 1.45
C MET A 633 25.27 -10.52 0.36
N ARG A 634 24.39 -10.43 -0.64
CA ARG A 634 24.53 -9.47 -1.76
C ARG A 634 24.53 -8.02 -1.29
N SER A 635 23.63 -7.66 -0.37
CA SER A 635 23.52 -6.29 0.16
C SER A 635 24.68 -5.90 1.08
N LEU A 636 25.19 -6.81 1.91
CA LEU A 636 26.39 -6.58 2.73
C LEU A 636 27.67 -6.50 1.88
N LEU A 637 27.79 -7.31 0.82
CA LEU A 637 28.86 -7.20 -0.17
C LEU A 637 28.78 -5.89 -0.95
N TYR A 638 27.57 -5.42 -1.29
CA TYR A 638 27.38 -4.10 -1.91
C TYR A 638 27.86 -2.98 -1.00
N PHE A 639 27.45 -2.99 0.28
CA PHE A 639 27.93 -2.04 1.28
C PHE A 639 29.46 -2.05 1.43
N TYR A 640 30.08 -3.24 1.54
CA TYR A 640 31.53 -3.37 1.65
C TYR A 640 32.24 -2.83 0.39
N GLY A 641 31.76 -3.19 -0.81
CA GLY A 641 32.33 -2.76 -2.08
C GLY A 641 32.27 -1.24 -2.28
N ILE A 642 31.10 -0.63 -2.11
CA ILE A 642 30.93 0.82 -2.26
C ILE A 642 31.69 1.61 -1.18
N SER A 643 31.89 1.03 0.01
CA SER A 643 32.63 1.67 1.11
C SER A 643 34.16 1.54 1.00
N THR A 644 34.68 0.54 0.28
CA THR A 644 36.13 0.26 0.23
C THR A 644 36.77 0.61 -1.12
N ASN A 645 36.07 0.45 -2.23
CA ASN A 645 36.57 0.73 -3.59
C ASN A 645 35.45 1.23 -4.52
N PRO A 646 34.83 2.40 -4.26
CA PRO A 646 33.59 2.82 -4.90
C PRO A 646 33.66 2.86 -6.44
N ILE A 647 34.70 3.47 -7.03
CA ILE A 647 34.76 3.67 -8.48
C ILE A 647 34.91 2.34 -9.24
N GLU A 648 35.74 1.42 -8.76
CA GLU A 648 35.88 0.11 -9.39
C GLU A 648 34.67 -0.79 -9.10
N PHE A 649 34.09 -0.70 -7.91
CA PHE A 649 32.88 -1.45 -7.55
C PHE A 649 31.65 -1.00 -8.36
N ILE A 650 31.46 0.29 -8.61
CA ILE A 650 30.38 0.77 -9.50
C ILE A 650 30.61 0.29 -10.94
N ALA A 651 31.87 0.24 -11.41
CA ALA A 651 32.20 -0.35 -12.71
C ALA A 651 31.91 -1.86 -12.77
N GLU A 652 32.14 -2.60 -11.68
CA GLU A 652 31.72 -4.00 -11.54
C GLU A 652 30.19 -4.16 -11.51
N HIS A 653 29.49 -3.26 -10.82
CA HIS A 653 28.03 -3.31 -10.74
C HIS A 653 27.37 -3.02 -12.09
N LEU A 654 27.86 -2.03 -12.84
CA LEU A 654 27.45 -1.78 -14.23
C LEU A 654 27.75 -2.96 -15.15
N GLU A 655 28.86 -3.69 -14.98
CA GLU A 655 29.05 -4.93 -15.72
C GLU A 655 28.04 -6.00 -15.29
N SER A 656 27.72 -6.10 -13.98
CA SER A 656 26.79 -7.11 -13.46
C SER A 656 25.37 -6.98 -14.02
N THR A 657 24.92 -5.76 -14.36
CA THR A 657 23.61 -5.54 -15.01
C THR A 657 23.62 -5.87 -16.50
N MET A 658 24.79 -5.99 -17.14
CA MET A 658 24.93 -6.31 -18.57
C MET A 658 25.46 -7.73 -18.83
N LYS A 659 25.80 -8.48 -17.79
CA LYS A 659 26.50 -9.77 -17.91
C LYS A 659 25.53 -10.94 -17.74
N GLY A 660 25.13 -11.55 -18.85
CA GLY A 660 24.33 -12.78 -18.82
C GLY A 660 23.77 -13.15 -20.19
N LEU A 661 22.64 -13.85 -20.18
CA LEU A 661 21.73 -13.90 -21.32
C LEU A 661 20.63 -12.87 -21.06
N GLY A 662 20.70 -11.73 -21.76
CA GLY A 662 19.86 -10.56 -21.48
C GLY A 662 20.56 -9.54 -20.59
N THR A 663 19.94 -8.37 -20.47
CA THR A 663 20.37 -7.25 -19.63
C THR A 663 19.38 -7.06 -18.48
N ASP A 664 19.83 -6.40 -17.43
CA ASP A 664 18.98 -5.82 -16.39
C ASP A 664 18.83 -4.32 -16.68
N GLU A 665 17.90 -3.98 -17.57
CA GLU A 665 17.71 -2.61 -18.04
C GLU A 665 17.32 -1.67 -16.89
N GLN A 666 16.63 -2.17 -15.87
CA GLN A 666 16.22 -1.37 -14.72
C GLN A 666 17.41 -1.08 -13.79
N GLY A 667 18.16 -2.11 -13.41
CA GLY A 667 19.40 -1.94 -12.64
C GLY A 667 20.44 -1.10 -13.37
N LEU A 668 20.61 -1.29 -14.68
CA LEU A 668 21.49 -0.48 -15.53
C LEU A 668 21.06 1.00 -15.54
N SER A 669 19.76 1.27 -15.72
CA SER A 669 19.21 2.62 -15.70
C SER A 669 19.40 3.31 -14.35
N ALA A 670 18.99 2.66 -13.26
CA ALA A 670 19.11 3.21 -11.91
C ALA A 670 20.57 3.47 -11.52
N THR A 671 21.48 2.55 -11.84
CA THR A 671 22.92 2.69 -11.57
C THR A 671 23.53 3.84 -12.39
N LEU A 672 23.19 3.95 -13.68
CA LEU A 672 23.68 5.02 -14.55
C LEU A 672 23.22 6.40 -14.05
N VAL A 673 21.94 6.54 -13.67
CA VAL A 673 21.37 7.79 -13.18
C VAL A 673 21.96 8.19 -11.82
N ARG A 674 22.02 7.26 -10.86
CA ARG A 674 22.58 7.50 -9.51
C ARG A 674 24.04 7.94 -9.56
N TYR A 675 24.85 7.30 -10.40
CA TYR A 675 26.30 7.55 -10.45
C TYR A 675 26.75 8.43 -11.62
N GLN A 676 25.83 9.15 -12.27
CA GLN A 676 26.16 10.05 -13.38
C GLN A 676 27.28 11.06 -13.08
N PRO A 677 27.34 11.73 -11.90
CA PRO A 677 28.46 12.62 -11.54
C PRO A 677 29.83 11.94 -11.49
N LEU A 678 29.87 10.62 -11.32
CA LEU A 678 31.11 9.83 -11.23
C LEU A 678 31.49 9.12 -12.53
N LEU A 679 30.66 9.19 -13.57
CA LEU A 679 30.90 8.50 -14.85
C LEU A 679 32.27 8.79 -15.50
N PRO A 680 32.86 10.00 -15.42
CA PRO A 680 34.22 10.21 -15.93
C PRO A 680 35.27 9.28 -15.32
N GLN A 681 35.16 8.99 -14.01
CA GLN A 681 36.07 8.10 -13.30
C GLN A 681 35.72 6.62 -13.53
N ILE A 682 34.42 6.30 -13.50
CA ILE A 682 33.90 4.94 -13.73
C ILE A 682 34.27 4.46 -15.14
N LYS A 683 34.15 5.31 -16.18
CA LYS A 683 34.57 4.98 -17.56
C LYS A 683 36.03 4.50 -17.62
N VAL A 684 36.94 5.21 -16.95
CA VAL A 684 38.38 4.88 -16.90
C VAL A 684 38.63 3.56 -16.15
N ALA A 685 37.99 3.37 -14.99
CA ALA A 685 38.11 2.12 -14.22
C ALA A 685 37.54 0.92 -14.98
N TYR A 686 36.38 1.10 -15.60
CA TYR A 686 35.71 0.09 -16.41
C TYR A 686 36.58 -0.35 -17.60
N GLU A 687 37.12 0.60 -18.38
CA GLU A 687 38.00 0.28 -19.51
C GLU A 687 39.31 -0.39 -19.05
N LYS A 688 39.92 0.10 -17.96
CA LYS A 688 41.09 -0.52 -17.33
C LYS A 688 40.81 -1.98 -16.96
N LYS A 689 39.62 -2.30 -16.43
CA LYS A 689 39.25 -3.63 -15.94
C LYS A 689 38.83 -4.57 -17.08
N TYR A 690 37.87 -4.17 -17.91
CA TYR A 690 37.20 -5.03 -18.90
C TYR A 690 37.81 -4.98 -20.31
N LYS A 691 38.76 -4.09 -20.57
CA LYS A 691 39.43 -3.92 -21.89
C LYS A 691 38.48 -3.58 -23.03
N THR A 692 37.34 -2.98 -22.70
CA THR A 692 36.37 -2.37 -23.61
C THR A 692 35.78 -1.14 -22.93
N THR A 693 35.36 -0.14 -23.69
CA THR A 693 34.70 1.03 -23.11
C THR A 693 33.29 0.67 -22.62
N LEU A 694 32.83 1.34 -21.55
CA LEU A 694 31.46 1.21 -21.06
C LEU A 694 30.43 1.54 -22.14
N LYS A 695 30.73 2.55 -22.99
CA LYS A 695 29.93 2.92 -24.16
C LYS A 695 29.72 1.73 -25.10
N LYS A 696 30.82 1.10 -25.54
CA LYS A 696 30.77 -0.06 -26.45
C LYS A 696 30.09 -1.28 -25.81
N ARG A 697 30.20 -1.44 -24.49
CA ARG A 697 29.47 -2.50 -23.75
C ARG A 697 27.97 -2.29 -23.86
N ILE A 698 27.49 -1.11 -23.50
CA ILE A 698 26.06 -0.73 -23.57
C ILE A 698 25.54 -0.86 -25.00
N GLU A 699 26.31 -0.40 -26.00
CA GLU A 699 25.93 -0.48 -27.42
C GLU A 699 25.70 -1.91 -27.93
N GLY A 700 26.39 -2.89 -27.35
CA GLY A 700 26.31 -4.30 -27.72
C GLY A 700 25.18 -5.08 -27.04
N GLU A 701 24.72 -4.62 -25.87
CA GLU A 701 23.65 -5.27 -25.09
C GLU A 701 22.28 -4.63 -25.30
N THR A 702 22.24 -3.32 -25.55
CA THR A 702 21.00 -2.55 -25.64
C THR A 702 20.68 -2.17 -27.09
N SER A 703 19.42 -1.84 -27.38
CA SER A 703 18.99 -1.41 -28.71
C SER A 703 17.90 -0.33 -28.65
N GLY A 704 17.42 0.10 -29.83
CA GLY A 704 16.36 1.12 -29.95
C GLY A 704 16.70 2.45 -29.29
N ASP A 705 15.65 3.17 -28.90
CA ASP A 705 15.72 4.49 -28.26
C ASP A 705 16.21 4.42 -26.81
N TYR A 706 16.00 3.29 -26.13
CA TYR A 706 16.62 3.01 -24.83
C TYR A 706 18.15 3.07 -24.91
N ARG A 707 18.77 2.41 -25.89
CA ARG A 707 20.21 2.54 -26.14
C ARG A 707 20.61 4.00 -26.42
N LYS A 708 19.90 4.68 -27.32
CA LYS A 708 20.22 6.08 -27.67
C LYS A 708 20.25 6.94 -26.40
N LEU A 709 19.25 6.79 -25.53
CA LEU A 709 19.14 7.54 -24.28
C LEU A 709 20.27 7.23 -23.29
N LEU A 710 20.59 5.94 -23.06
CA LEU A 710 21.72 5.54 -22.21
C LEU A 710 23.04 6.18 -22.69
N ILE A 711 23.26 6.20 -24.01
CA ILE A 711 24.48 6.72 -24.62
C ILE A 711 24.53 8.25 -24.53
N GLU A 712 23.40 8.94 -24.72
CA GLU A 712 23.30 10.39 -24.54
C GLU A 712 23.59 10.79 -23.09
N ILE A 713 22.98 10.11 -22.10
CA ILE A 713 23.26 10.31 -20.66
C ILE A 713 24.73 10.04 -20.33
N LEU A 714 25.30 8.99 -20.93
CA LEU A 714 26.70 8.60 -20.72
C LEU A 714 27.66 9.68 -21.24
N ASP A 715 27.34 10.35 -22.35
CA ASP A 715 28.20 11.38 -22.96
C ASP A 715 27.87 12.82 -22.53
N ALA A 716 26.75 13.02 -21.83
CA ALA A 716 26.35 14.30 -21.22
C ALA A 716 27.32 14.79 -20.12
N PRO A 717 27.31 16.10 -19.79
CA PRO A 717 28.10 16.63 -18.68
C PRO A 717 27.70 15.96 -17.36
N ALA A 718 28.70 15.51 -16.59
CA ALA A 718 28.47 14.77 -15.34
C ALA A 718 27.74 15.59 -14.26
N GLY A 719 27.80 16.92 -14.34
CA GLY A 719 27.28 17.83 -13.31
C GLY A 719 28.19 17.90 -12.08
N ALA A 720 27.75 18.65 -11.07
CA ALA A 720 28.37 18.61 -9.74
C ALA A 720 27.86 17.37 -8.96
N PRO A 721 28.62 16.82 -8.00
CA PRO A 721 28.05 15.89 -7.03
C PRO A 721 26.99 16.60 -6.17
N TYR A 722 25.92 15.89 -5.78
CA TYR A 722 24.81 16.44 -4.98
C TYR A 722 25.18 16.71 -3.51
N SER A 723 26.36 16.28 -3.06
CA SER A 723 26.90 16.50 -1.71
C SER A 723 28.42 16.75 -1.78
N ASP A 724 29.00 17.26 -0.69
CA ASP A 724 30.41 17.63 -0.55
C ASP A 724 31.32 16.39 -0.39
N ASP A 725 31.29 15.50 -1.39
CA ASP A 725 31.93 14.18 -1.33
C ASP A 725 33.44 14.22 -1.65
N ARG A 726 34.18 14.89 -0.77
CA ARG A 726 35.66 14.97 -0.76
C ARG A 726 36.37 13.62 -0.50
N ARG A 727 35.71 12.48 -0.73
CA ARG A 727 36.21 11.13 -0.40
C ARG A 727 36.80 10.40 -1.61
N ILE A 728 36.45 10.80 -2.84
CA ILE A 728 36.70 10.00 -4.04
C ILE A 728 38.03 10.35 -4.76
N GLU A 729 38.55 11.57 -4.64
CA GLU A 729 39.63 12.08 -5.51
C GLU A 729 41.02 11.44 -5.31
N ASN A 730 41.30 10.77 -4.19
CA ASN A 730 42.65 10.35 -3.82
C ASN A 730 42.81 8.84 -3.62
N ARG A 731 42.98 8.09 -4.72
CA ARG A 731 43.74 6.81 -4.83
C ARG A 731 43.68 6.22 -6.25
N SER A 732 44.49 6.75 -7.16
CA SER A 732 44.89 6.01 -8.35
C SER A 732 46.41 6.02 -8.45
N HIS A 733 47.06 4.84 -8.44
CA HIS A 733 48.38 4.51 -9.03
C HIS A 733 48.77 3.07 -8.65
N SER A 734 49.38 2.32 -9.59
CA SER A 734 49.79 0.89 -9.49
C SER A 734 48.63 -0.13 -9.27
N GLU A 735 48.66 -1.39 -9.72
CA GLU A 735 49.63 -2.13 -10.56
C GLU A 735 48.90 -3.22 -11.41
N SER A 736 49.62 -4.08 -12.13
CA SER A 736 49.08 -4.97 -13.18
C SER A 736 49.57 -6.43 -13.11
N CYS A 737 48.75 -7.46 -13.47
CA CYS A 737 49.24 -8.61 -14.26
C CYS A 737 48.20 -9.59 -14.88
N SER A 738 48.59 -10.14 -16.04
CA SER A 738 48.26 -11.39 -16.78
C SER A 738 46.97 -12.24 -16.61
N THR A 739 46.25 -12.31 -17.74
CA THR A 739 45.45 -13.39 -18.36
C THR A 739 45.73 -14.89 -18.09
N ARG A 740 44.67 -15.71 -18.21
CA ARG A 740 44.55 -16.84 -19.19
C ARG A 740 43.08 -17.20 -19.51
N ARG A 741 42.84 -17.76 -20.70
CA ARG A 741 41.52 -18.08 -21.31
C ARG A 741 41.37 -19.60 -21.48
N SER A 742 40.14 -20.11 -21.46
CA SER A 742 39.77 -21.37 -22.13
C SER A 742 38.42 -21.23 -22.83
N THR A 743 38.21 -22.00 -23.90
CA THR A 743 37.07 -21.95 -24.82
C THR A 743 36.45 -23.33 -24.97
N LEU A 744 35.12 -23.43 -25.11
CA LEU A 744 34.45 -24.64 -25.58
C LEU A 744 33.38 -24.30 -26.62
N GLN A 745 33.24 -25.18 -27.62
CA GLN A 745 32.46 -24.99 -28.84
C GLN A 745 31.08 -25.66 -28.75
N THR A 746 30.14 -25.18 -29.57
CA THR A 746 28.79 -25.73 -29.74
C THR A 746 28.72 -26.77 -30.87
N ALA A 747 27.72 -27.66 -30.82
CA ALA A 747 27.37 -28.60 -31.90
C ALA A 747 25.83 -28.78 -32.00
N PRO A 748 25.26 -29.17 -33.16
CA PRO A 748 23.87 -28.86 -33.50
C PRO A 748 22.85 -30.02 -33.34
N ARG A 749 21.55 -29.67 -33.26
CA ARG A 749 20.41 -30.62 -33.23
C ARG A 749 20.00 -31.11 -34.63
N SER A 750 19.53 -32.36 -34.71
CA SER A 750 18.84 -32.95 -35.88
C SER A 750 17.35 -33.22 -35.61
N LYS A 751 16.53 -33.25 -36.65
CA LYS A 751 15.06 -33.42 -36.59
C LYS A 751 14.63 -34.89 -36.59
N GLN A 752 13.58 -35.25 -35.85
CA GLN A 752 12.79 -36.48 -36.06
C GLN A 752 11.28 -36.24 -35.87
N GLN A 753 10.48 -37.13 -36.47
CA GLN A 753 9.01 -37.07 -36.57
C GLN A 753 8.29 -37.72 -35.37
N PRO A 754 6.99 -37.44 -35.15
CA PRO A 754 6.32 -37.68 -33.87
C PRO A 754 5.94 -39.15 -33.64
N SER A 755 5.92 -39.56 -32.37
CA SER A 755 5.44 -40.87 -31.92
C SER A 755 4.58 -40.75 -30.66
N LYS A 756 3.57 -41.62 -30.52
CA LYS A 756 2.72 -42.01 -29.35
C LYS A 756 2.24 -41.00 -28.29
N GLN A 757 2.94 -39.91 -27.99
CA GLN A 757 2.61 -38.93 -26.93
C GLN A 757 1.32 -38.12 -27.19
N GLN A 758 0.93 -37.93 -28.47
CA GLN A 758 -0.29 -37.19 -28.83
C GLN A 758 -1.59 -37.76 -28.22
N ALA A 759 -1.62 -39.05 -27.85
CA ALA A 759 -2.79 -39.67 -27.23
C ALA A 759 -3.09 -39.19 -25.80
N ASN A 760 -2.12 -38.58 -25.09
CA ASN A 760 -2.31 -38.16 -23.70
C ASN A 760 -2.84 -36.72 -23.55
N MET A 761 -2.85 -35.93 -24.63
CA MET A 761 -3.28 -34.53 -24.61
C MET A 761 -4.77 -34.34 -24.96
N SER A 762 -5.49 -35.39 -25.36
CA SER A 762 -6.90 -35.28 -25.79
C SER A 762 -7.88 -34.96 -24.66
N ASN A 763 -7.48 -35.14 -23.40
CA ASN A 763 -8.31 -34.93 -22.21
C ASN A 763 -7.93 -33.67 -21.41
N LEU A 764 -7.11 -32.75 -21.96
CA LEU A 764 -6.52 -31.62 -21.23
C LEU A 764 -7.51 -30.68 -20.53
N PHE A 765 -8.79 -30.72 -20.92
CA PHE A 765 -9.88 -29.92 -20.35
C PHE A 765 -10.72 -30.69 -19.29
N ASN A 766 -10.28 -31.89 -18.93
CA ASN A 766 -10.77 -32.71 -17.83
C ASN A 766 -9.54 -33.18 -17.01
N ILE A 767 -9.19 -32.39 -16.01
CA ILE A 767 -7.98 -32.49 -15.19
C ILE A 767 -8.26 -33.00 -13.77
N TYR A 768 -9.53 -33.03 -13.35
CA TYR A 768 -9.93 -33.49 -12.03
C TYR A 768 -9.80 -35.02 -11.89
N PRO A 769 -9.19 -35.51 -10.79
CA PRO A 769 -9.04 -36.94 -10.57
C PRO A 769 -10.38 -37.60 -10.28
N ARG A 770 -10.47 -38.93 -10.50
CA ARG A 770 -11.71 -39.67 -10.38
C ARG A 770 -12.32 -39.60 -8.97
N SER A 771 -11.51 -39.63 -7.91
CA SER A 771 -11.99 -39.43 -6.54
C SER A 771 -12.72 -38.11 -6.32
N VAL A 772 -12.38 -37.03 -7.04
CA VAL A 772 -13.11 -35.76 -6.99
C VAL A 772 -14.51 -35.90 -7.61
N HIS A 773 -14.61 -36.55 -8.78
CA HIS A 773 -15.91 -36.85 -9.40
C HIS A 773 -16.74 -37.81 -8.54
N ASP A 774 -16.12 -38.84 -7.96
CA ASP A 774 -16.79 -39.80 -7.07
C ASP A 774 -17.33 -39.10 -5.82
N VAL A 775 -16.55 -38.23 -5.15
CA VAL A 775 -17.03 -37.43 -4.00
C VAL A 775 -18.14 -36.47 -4.39
N TYR A 776 -18.02 -35.75 -5.52
CA TYR A 776 -19.05 -34.84 -6.00
C TYR A 776 -20.38 -35.58 -6.27
N ASN A 777 -20.31 -36.75 -6.89
CA ASN A 777 -21.44 -37.63 -7.16
C ASN A 777 -21.88 -38.49 -5.94
N LYS A 778 -21.29 -38.26 -4.75
CA LYS A 778 -21.57 -38.98 -3.49
C LYS A 778 -21.32 -40.49 -3.55
N ALA A 779 -20.47 -40.94 -4.46
CA ALA A 779 -19.98 -42.31 -4.50
C ALA A 779 -19.03 -42.59 -3.33
N LYS A 780 -18.90 -43.86 -2.94
CA LYS A 780 -18.05 -44.29 -1.83
C LYS A 780 -16.61 -44.48 -2.32
N LEU A 781 -15.68 -43.70 -1.75
CA LEU A 781 -14.25 -43.87 -2.00
C LEU A 781 -13.72 -45.21 -1.49
N GLN A 782 -12.65 -45.69 -2.13
CA GLN A 782 -11.86 -46.84 -1.71
C GLN A 782 -10.43 -46.39 -1.45
N TYR A 783 -9.88 -46.78 -0.30
CA TYR A 783 -8.52 -46.43 0.11
C TYR A 783 -7.65 -47.69 0.09
N THR A 784 -6.45 -47.57 -0.46
CA THR A 784 -5.45 -48.65 -0.41
C THR A 784 -4.58 -48.52 0.85
N PRO A 785 -3.91 -49.60 1.30
CA PRO A 785 -2.97 -49.52 2.42
C PRO A 785 -1.84 -48.50 2.20
N ALA A 786 -1.53 -48.14 0.95
CA ALA A 786 -0.56 -47.10 0.62
C ALA A 786 -1.08 -45.68 0.90
N ILE A 787 -2.40 -45.45 0.82
CA ILE A 787 -3.03 -44.19 1.22
C ILE A 787 -3.06 -44.08 2.75
N ASP A 788 -3.46 -45.14 3.45
CA ASP A 788 -3.43 -45.19 4.92
C ASP A 788 -2.00 -44.94 5.44
N SER A 789 -0.99 -45.62 4.88
CA SER A 789 0.41 -45.43 5.26
C SER A 789 0.93 -44.02 4.95
N ALA A 790 0.47 -43.38 3.86
CA ALA A 790 0.83 -42.00 3.56
C ALA A 790 0.27 -41.03 4.63
N CYS A 791 -0.98 -41.23 5.06
CA CYS A 791 -1.58 -40.46 6.15
C CYS A 791 -0.80 -40.61 7.47
N GLU A 792 -0.36 -41.83 7.82
CA GLU A 792 0.47 -42.09 9.01
C GLU A 792 1.85 -41.44 8.92
N GLN A 793 2.50 -41.49 7.75
CA GLN A 793 3.80 -40.87 7.50
C GLN A 793 3.73 -39.35 7.64
N ILE A 794 2.70 -38.70 7.08
CA ILE A 794 2.46 -37.27 7.25
C ILE A 794 2.26 -36.91 8.73
N MET A 795 1.43 -37.68 9.45
CA MET A 795 1.21 -37.38 10.87
C MET A 795 2.49 -37.59 11.71
N LYS A 796 3.37 -38.53 11.33
CA LYS A 796 4.68 -38.70 11.95
C LYS A 796 5.63 -37.53 11.64
N ALA A 797 5.64 -37.03 10.41
CA ALA A 797 6.47 -35.90 9.97
C ALA A 797 6.13 -34.59 10.71
N CYS A 798 4.86 -34.40 11.06
CA CYS A 798 4.36 -33.23 11.79
C CYS A 798 4.19 -33.47 13.31
N LYS A 799 5.02 -34.34 13.92
CA LYS A 799 4.90 -34.69 15.34
C LYS A 799 6.15 -34.33 16.13
N GLY A 800 6.14 -33.14 16.74
CA GLY A 800 7.18 -32.72 17.69
C GLY A 800 7.30 -31.21 17.79
N LEU A 801 8.50 -30.75 18.12
CA LEU A 801 8.92 -29.37 17.87
C LEU A 801 9.64 -29.36 16.51
N GLY A 802 9.04 -28.68 15.53
CA GLY A 802 9.50 -28.68 14.14
C GLY A 802 8.87 -29.80 13.29
N THR A 803 9.09 -29.71 11.98
CA THR A 803 8.41 -30.51 10.95
C THR A 803 9.45 -31.16 10.04
N ASP A 804 9.28 -32.45 9.71
CA ASP A 804 10.14 -33.15 8.76
C ASP A 804 9.72 -32.84 7.31
N GLU A 805 10.25 -31.74 6.78
CA GLU A 805 9.95 -31.25 5.44
C GLU A 805 10.32 -32.25 4.33
N GLN A 806 11.41 -33.01 4.51
CA GLN A 806 11.83 -34.03 3.53
C GLN A 806 10.85 -35.20 3.50
N ALA A 807 10.39 -35.68 4.66
CA ALA A 807 9.35 -36.71 4.71
C ALA A 807 8.04 -36.25 4.07
N LEU A 808 7.68 -34.95 4.19
CA LEU A 808 6.53 -34.37 3.49
C LEU A 808 6.73 -34.31 1.97
N ILE A 809 7.93 -33.95 1.50
CA ILE A 809 8.29 -33.97 0.07
C ILE A 809 8.18 -35.40 -0.49
N ASP A 810 8.73 -36.39 0.21
CA ASP A 810 8.73 -37.78 -0.25
C ASP A 810 7.31 -38.37 -0.32
N VAL A 811 6.48 -38.10 0.69
CA VAL A 811 5.14 -38.68 0.82
C VAL A 811 4.06 -37.98 -0.01
N LEU A 812 4.17 -36.68 -0.29
CA LEU A 812 3.19 -35.92 -1.11
C LEU A 812 3.73 -35.54 -2.50
N GLY A 813 4.99 -35.15 -2.61
CA GLY A 813 5.62 -34.68 -3.84
C GLY A 813 5.63 -35.74 -4.95
N SER A 814 5.80 -37.01 -4.58
CA SER A 814 5.81 -38.16 -5.51
C SER A 814 4.43 -38.65 -5.98
N LYS A 815 3.33 -38.18 -5.35
CA LYS A 815 1.98 -38.74 -5.51
C LYS A 815 1.21 -38.15 -6.69
N SER A 816 0.40 -39.00 -7.35
CA SER A 816 -0.51 -38.56 -8.41
C SER A 816 -1.62 -37.63 -7.86
N PRO A 817 -2.32 -36.85 -8.71
CA PRO A 817 -3.44 -36.03 -8.25
C PRO A 817 -4.58 -36.86 -7.63
N GLU A 818 -4.75 -38.10 -8.11
CA GLU A 818 -5.66 -39.10 -7.56
C GLU A 818 -5.26 -39.51 -6.14
N ASP A 819 -4.01 -39.94 -5.95
CA ASP A 819 -3.49 -40.33 -4.64
C ASP A 819 -3.54 -39.16 -3.65
N ARG A 820 -3.19 -37.94 -4.06
CA ARG A 820 -3.26 -36.73 -3.20
C ARG A 820 -4.68 -36.43 -2.75
N SER A 821 -5.65 -36.54 -3.65
CA SER A 821 -7.07 -36.34 -3.33
C SER A 821 -7.57 -37.41 -2.35
N LEU A 822 -7.23 -38.68 -2.59
CA LEU A 822 -7.53 -39.79 -1.68
C LEU A 822 -6.85 -39.61 -0.31
N ILE A 823 -5.59 -39.17 -0.26
CA ILE A 823 -4.88 -38.85 0.98
C ILE A 823 -5.60 -37.73 1.75
N ALA A 824 -5.99 -36.63 1.09
CA ALA A 824 -6.69 -35.52 1.74
C ALA A 824 -8.02 -35.96 2.38
N TYR A 825 -8.86 -36.69 1.63
CA TYR A 825 -10.11 -37.24 2.15
C TYR A 825 -9.88 -38.25 3.28
N ARG A 826 -8.90 -39.15 3.12
CA ARG A 826 -8.59 -40.19 4.10
C ARG A 826 -8.00 -39.63 5.39
N TYR A 827 -7.16 -38.61 5.30
CA TYR A 827 -6.57 -37.93 6.46
C TYR A 827 -7.65 -37.33 7.36
N LYS A 828 -8.64 -36.66 6.75
CA LYS A 828 -9.83 -36.13 7.43
C LYS A 828 -10.67 -37.23 8.07
N GLU A 829 -10.85 -38.37 7.40
CA GLU A 829 -11.55 -39.52 7.97
C GLU A 829 -10.85 -40.09 9.21
N LEU A 830 -9.53 -40.30 9.14
CA LEU A 830 -8.73 -40.93 10.19
C LEU A 830 -8.54 -40.02 11.41
N TYR A 831 -8.14 -38.77 11.20
CA TYR A 831 -7.69 -37.87 12.26
C TYR A 831 -8.69 -36.77 12.64
N LYS A 832 -9.81 -36.66 11.92
CA LYS A 832 -10.86 -35.62 12.12
C LYS A 832 -10.33 -34.19 12.05
N LYS A 833 -9.18 -33.98 11.39
CA LYS A 833 -8.54 -32.70 11.09
C LYS A 833 -8.30 -32.63 9.58
N GLU A 834 -8.49 -31.46 8.96
CA GLU A 834 -8.11 -31.26 7.56
C GLU A 834 -6.60 -31.34 7.40
N LEU A 835 -6.11 -31.99 6.35
CA LEU A 835 -4.68 -32.08 6.08
C LEU A 835 -4.06 -30.68 5.85
N LYS A 836 -4.76 -29.80 5.14
CA LYS A 836 -4.34 -28.40 4.90
C LYS A 836 -4.14 -27.60 6.19
N ASP A 837 -5.00 -27.81 7.19
CA ASP A 837 -4.92 -27.11 8.47
C ASP A 837 -3.79 -27.64 9.36
N LEU A 838 -3.28 -28.84 9.07
CA LEU A 838 -2.01 -29.29 9.63
C LEU A 838 -0.85 -28.64 8.90
N LEU A 839 -0.71 -28.81 7.58
CA LEU A 839 0.50 -28.33 6.89
C LEU A 839 0.64 -26.81 6.97
N LYS A 840 -0.46 -26.06 7.03
CA LYS A 840 -0.47 -24.61 7.26
C LYS A 840 0.00 -24.19 8.66
N SER A 841 -0.15 -25.03 9.70
CA SER A 841 0.41 -24.74 11.04
C SER A 841 1.88 -25.12 11.18
N GLU A 842 2.36 -26.00 10.29
CA GLU A 842 3.70 -26.60 10.32
C GLU A 842 4.70 -25.91 9.38
N THR A 843 4.23 -25.33 8.27
CA THR A 843 5.10 -24.82 7.19
C THR A 843 4.75 -23.40 6.77
N SER A 844 5.72 -22.68 6.19
CA SER A 844 5.59 -21.28 5.79
C SER A 844 6.32 -20.99 4.47
N GLY A 845 6.26 -19.74 3.98
CA GLY A 845 6.81 -19.34 2.69
C GLY A 845 6.20 -20.08 1.50
N ASP A 846 6.90 -20.10 0.37
CA ASP A 846 6.41 -20.71 -0.87
C ASP A 846 6.37 -22.24 -0.81
N PHE A 847 7.24 -22.85 0.00
CA PHE A 847 7.14 -24.27 0.33
C PHE A 847 5.81 -24.59 1.04
N GLY A 848 5.44 -23.80 2.05
CA GLY A 848 4.15 -23.94 2.73
C GLY A 848 2.94 -23.61 1.85
N TYR A 849 3.10 -22.70 0.87
CA TYR A 849 2.07 -22.41 -0.13
C TYR A 849 1.86 -23.61 -1.08
N LEU A 850 2.92 -24.13 -1.69
CA LEU A 850 2.86 -25.30 -2.56
C LEU A 850 2.34 -26.54 -1.81
N LEU A 851 2.79 -26.76 -0.57
CA LEU A 851 2.27 -27.83 0.29
C LEU A 851 0.76 -27.70 0.54
N GLN A 852 0.28 -26.49 0.85
CA GLN A 852 -1.16 -26.26 0.99
C GLN A 852 -1.93 -26.64 -0.28
N LEU A 853 -1.45 -26.28 -1.47
CA LEU A 853 -2.10 -26.64 -2.73
C LEU A 853 -2.07 -28.15 -3.04
N VAL A 854 -0.98 -28.88 -2.74
CA VAL A 854 -0.93 -30.35 -2.95
C VAL A 854 -1.61 -31.16 -1.85
N SER A 855 -1.98 -30.52 -0.73
CA SER A 855 -2.61 -31.16 0.44
C SER A 855 -4.14 -31.24 0.39
N VAL A 856 -4.74 -30.67 -0.66
CA VAL A 856 -6.19 -30.64 -0.87
C VAL A 856 -6.53 -31.22 -2.25
N PRO A 857 -7.78 -31.64 -2.48
CA PRO A 857 -8.25 -31.97 -3.82
C PRO A 857 -8.12 -30.77 -4.76
N LEU A 858 -7.78 -31.01 -6.03
CA LEU A 858 -7.55 -29.95 -7.01
C LEU A 858 -8.63 -28.84 -7.10
N PRO A 859 -9.95 -29.11 -7.06
CA PRO A 859 -10.96 -28.04 -7.03
C PRO A 859 -10.89 -27.15 -5.78
N GLU A 860 -10.44 -27.66 -4.62
CA GLU A 860 -10.23 -26.85 -3.43
C GLU A 860 -8.97 -25.99 -3.55
N ALA A 861 -7.88 -26.52 -4.13
CA ALA A 861 -6.67 -25.77 -4.43
C ALA A 861 -6.96 -24.60 -5.38
N GLU A 862 -7.72 -24.86 -6.44
CA GLU A 862 -8.08 -23.85 -7.44
C GLU A 862 -9.10 -22.83 -6.92
N ALA A 863 -10.05 -23.26 -6.10
CA ALA A 863 -10.93 -22.33 -5.38
C ALA A 863 -10.13 -21.42 -4.43
N TYR A 864 -9.10 -21.95 -3.77
CA TYR A 864 -8.19 -21.17 -2.94
C TYR A 864 -7.37 -20.16 -3.77
N VAL A 865 -6.79 -20.59 -4.90
CA VAL A 865 -6.08 -19.68 -5.82
C VAL A 865 -7.00 -18.57 -6.32
N LEU A 866 -8.22 -18.88 -6.75
CA LEU A 866 -9.21 -17.89 -7.21
C LEU A 866 -9.60 -16.91 -6.10
N TYR A 867 -9.90 -17.40 -4.90
CA TYR A 867 -10.26 -16.54 -3.77
C TYR A 867 -9.12 -15.58 -3.42
N HIS A 868 -7.88 -16.07 -3.38
CA HIS A 868 -6.70 -15.25 -3.08
C HIS A 868 -6.27 -14.33 -4.22
N ALA A 869 -6.51 -14.71 -5.48
CA ALA A 869 -6.30 -13.85 -6.64
C ALA A 869 -7.26 -12.64 -6.66
N CYS A 870 -8.43 -12.78 -6.04
CA CYS A 870 -9.46 -11.73 -5.93
C CYS A 870 -9.54 -11.12 -4.52
N LYS A 871 -8.49 -11.23 -3.70
CA LYS A 871 -8.47 -10.74 -2.31
C LYS A 871 -7.45 -9.64 -2.13
N GLY A 872 -7.91 -8.38 -2.19
CA GLY A 872 -7.08 -7.21 -1.92
C GLY A 872 -7.58 -6.00 -2.69
N ALA A 873 -6.70 -5.04 -2.93
CA ALA A 873 -6.93 -3.99 -3.91
C ALA A 873 -6.45 -4.48 -5.28
N GLY A 874 -7.39 -4.75 -6.19
CA GLY A 874 -7.11 -5.32 -7.52
C GLY A 874 -7.14 -6.86 -7.55
N THR A 875 -7.11 -7.40 -8.76
CA THR A 875 -7.14 -8.84 -9.04
C THR A 875 -5.80 -9.30 -9.63
N SER A 876 -5.45 -10.57 -9.45
CA SER A 876 -4.34 -11.23 -10.16
C SER A 876 -4.88 -12.00 -11.36
N GLU A 877 -5.16 -11.31 -12.47
CA GLU A 877 -5.83 -11.90 -13.65
C GLU A 877 -5.10 -13.12 -14.21
N GLN A 878 -3.76 -13.14 -14.10
CA GLN A 878 -2.88 -14.24 -14.49
C GLN A 878 -3.08 -15.53 -13.70
N LEU A 879 -3.72 -15.48 -12.53
CA LEU A 879 -4.14 -16.66 -11.76
C LEU A 879 -5.60 -17.04 -12.02
N VAL A 880 -6.41 -16.11 -12.55
CA VAL A 880 -7.84 -16.33 -12.82
C VAL A 880 -8.05 -17.03 -14.17
N TYR A 881 -7.52 -16.51 -15.28
CA TYR A 881 -7.80 -17.08 -16.60
C TYR A 881 -7.26 -18.51 -16.79
N PRO A 882 -6.11 -18.94 -16.24
CA PRO A 882 -5.66 -20.32 -16.39
C PRO A 882 -6.63 -21.33 -15.79
N ILE A 883 -7.30 -20.92 -14.71
CA ILE A 883 -8.23 -21.75 -13.95
C ILE A 883 -9.61 -21.77 -14.61
N ILE A 884 -10.14 -20.62 -15.05
CA ILE A 884 -11.50 -20.53 -15.60
C ILE A 884 -11.59 -21.01 -17.06
N MET A 885 -10.61 -20.66 -17.90
CA MET A 885 -10.75 -20.83 -19.35
C MET A 885 -10.63 -22.30 -19.78
N GLY A 886 -11.56 -22.74 -20.64
CA GLY A 886 -11.54 -24.06 -21.30
C GLY A 886 -12.13 -25.23 -20.52
N ARG A 887 -12.63 -25.03 -19.30
CA ARG A 887 -13.20 -26.15 -18.51
C ARG A 887 -14.37 -26.85 -19.20
N THR A 888 -14.51 -28.14 -18.91
CA THR A 888 -15.80 -28.83 -19.08
C THR A 888 -16.86 -28.31 -18.10
N ASN A 889 -18.13 -28.52 -18.44
CA ASN A 889 -19.27 -28.07 -17.64
C ASN A 889 -19.36 -28.78 -16.28
N GLU A 890 -18.96 -30.06 -16.23
CA GLU A 890 -18.90 -30.84 -15.00
C GLU A 890 -17.84 -30.26 -14.05
N GLU A 891 -16.61 -30.07 -14.51
CA GLU A 891 -15.55 -29.47 -13.69
C GLU A 891 -15.85 -28.05 -13.23
N MET A 892 -16.48 -27.23 -14.09
CA MET A 892 -16.90 -25.89 -13.71
C MET A 892 -17.93 -25.94 -12.58
N THR A 893 -18.84 -26.93 -12.59
CA THR A 893 -19.83 -27.13 -11.54
C THR A 893 -19.19 -27.64 -10.24
N ILE A 894 -18.23 -28.58 -10.34
CA ILE A 894 -17.42 -29.05 -9.21
C ILE A 894 -16.63 -27.88 -8.58
N LEU A 895 -15.99 -27.04 -9.40
CA LEU A 895 -15.26 -25.85 -8.94
C LEU A 895 -16.18 -24.87 -8.21
N ARG A 896 -17.32 -24.51 -8.83
CA ARG A 896 -18.30 -23.60 -8.21
C ARG A 896 -18.81 -24.14 -6.87
N LYS A 897 -19.05 -25.45 -6.77
CA LYS A 897 -19.44 -26.10 -5.52
C LYS A 897 -18.31 -26.04 -4.47
N ALA A 898 -17.09 -26.41 -4.83
CA ALA A 898 -15.95 -26.36 -3.91
C ALA A 898 -15.68 -24.93 -3.41
N PHE A 899 -15.81 -23.93 -4.30
CA PHE A 899 -15.70 -22.51 -3.95
C PHE A 899 -16.80 -22.09 -2.95
N PHE A 900 -18.04 -22.49 -3.20
CA PHE A 900 -19.16 -22.21 -2.30
C PHE A 900 -18.99 -22.91 -0.95
N ASP A 901 -18.59 -24.19 -0.93
CA ASP A 901 -18.37 -24.95 0.30
C ASP A 901 -17.24 -24.34 1.18
N LEU A 902 -16.18 -23.79 0.55
CA LEU A 902 -15.04 -23.19 1.25
C LEU A 902 -15.29 -21.75 1.72
N TYR A 903 -16.00 -20.94 0.93
CA TYR A 903 -16.08 -19.49 1.12
C TYR A 903 -17.49 -18.95 1.36
N ASN A 904 -18.53 -19.79 1.26
CA ASN A 904 -19.94 -19.42 1.33
C ASN A 904 -20.30 -18.23 0.40
N LYS A 905 -19.70 -18.24 -0.80
CA LYS A 905 -19.85 -17.23 -1.86
C LYS A 905 -20.06 -17.93 -3.19
N ASP A 906 -20.86 -17.35 -4.07
CA ASP A 906 -20.93 -17.82 -5.46
C ASP A 906 -19.72 -17.29 -6.25
N LEU A 907 -19.03 -18.19 -6.95
CA LEU A 907 -17.82 -17.87 -7.72
C LEU A 907 -18.10 -16.90 -8.87
N ALA A 908 -19.25 -17.00 -9.53
CA ALA A 908 -19.58 -16.10 -10.63
C ALA A 908 -19.95 -14.70 -10.12
N VAL A 909 -20.62 -14.60 -8.96
CA VAL A 909 -20.86 -13.30 -8.30
C VAL A 909 -19.55 -12.62 -7.91
N LEU A 910 -18.58 -13.37 -7.37
CA LEU A 910 -17.25 -12.81 -7.04
C LEU A 910 -16.52 -12.33 -8.30
N LEU A 911 -16.42 -13.16 -9.33
CA LEU A 911 -15.69 -12.79 -10.55
C LEU A 911 -16.42 -11.71 -11.36
N ASP A 912 -17.74 -11.54 -11.20
CA ASP A 912 -18.47 -10.42 -11.80
C ASP A 912 -18.22 -9.09 -11.07
N SER A 913 -17.97 -9.11 -9.74
CA SER A 913 -17.70 -7.91 -8.95
C SER A 913 -16.23 -7.46 -8.97
N GLU A 914 -15.29 -8.40 -9.07
CA GLU A 914 -13.84 -8.13 -8.97
C GLU A 914 -13.15 -7.90 -10.33
N LEU A 915 -13.84 -8.22 -11.44
CA LEU A 915 -13.33 -8.01 -12.80
C LEU A 915 -14.08 -6.87 -13.50
N SER A 916 -13.48 -6.33 -14.57
CA SER A 916 -14.12 -5.30 -15.40
C SER A 916 -13.82 -5.47 -16.90
N GLY A 917 -14.44 -4.62 -17.72
CA GLY A 917 -14.22 -4.57 -19.17
C GLY A 917 -14.45 -5.89 -19.90
N ASP A 918 -13.71 -6.10 -20.98
CA ASP A 918 -13.81 -7.30 -21.82
C ASP A 918 -13.20 -8.54 -21.16
N PHE A 919 -12.35 -8.36 -20.14
CA PHE A 919 -11.85 -9.49 -19.35
C PHE A 919 -12.98 -10.11 -18.51
N ARG A 920 -13.81 -9.27 -17.86
CA ARG A 920 -15.06 -9.73 -17.24
C ARG A 920 -15.97 -10.40 -18.27
N LYS A 921 -16.17 -9.83 -19.47
CA LYS A 921 -16.97 -10.48 -20.53
C LYS A 921 -16.44 -11.90 -20.85
N ALA A 922 -15.12 -12.06 -21.01
CA ALA A 922 -14.50 -13.36 -21.31
C ALA A 922 -14.68 -14.40 -20.19
N VAL A 923 -14.39 -14.00 -18.95
CA VAL A 923 -14.53 -14.86 -17.76
C VAL A 923 -15.99 -15.24 -17.51
N MET A 924 -16.91 -14.27 -17.59
CA MET A 924 -18.35 -14.52 -17.39
C MET A 924 -18.94 -15.35 -18.54
N ALA A 925 -18.49 -15.18 -19.77
CA ALA A 925 -18.87 -16.06 -20.88
C ALA A 925 -18.44 -17.50 -20.63
N ALA A 926 -17.22 -17.75 -20.14
CA ALA A 926 -16.76 -19.10 -19.77
C ALA A 926 -17.50 -19.69 -18.54
N LEU A 927 -17.99 -18.86 -17.62
CA LEU A 927 -18.77 -19.27 -16.44
C LEU A 927 -20.26 -19.53 -16.73
N GLN A 928 -20.82 -18.90 -17.78
CA GLN A 928 -22.26 -18.88 -18.07
C GLN A 928 -22.65 -19.59 -19.38
N SER A 929 -21.76 -19.63 -20.38
CA SER A 929 -21.98 -20.33 -21.64
C SER A 929 -21.24 -21.68 -21.60
N PRO A 930 -21.94 -22.80 -21.35
CA PRO A 930 -21.30 -24.11 -21.26
C PRO A 930 -20.54 -24.46 -22.55
N MET A 931 -19.32 -24.99 -22.41
CA MET A 931 -18.58 -25.55 -23.54
C MET A 931 -19.36 -26.75 -24.09
N VAL A 932 -19.65 -26.75 -25.39
CA VAL A 932 -20.46 -27.80 -26.01
C VAL A 932 -19.59 -29.05 -26.21
N GLU A 933 -20.07 -30.22 -25.80
CA GLU A 933 -19.37 -31.48 -26.07
C GLU A 933 -19.21 -31.72 -27.57
N TYR A 934 -18.07 -32.28 -28.00
CA TYR A 934 -17.83 -32.56 -29.41
C TYR A 934 -18.75 -33.67 -29.94
N ASN A 935 -19.88 -33.26 -30.51
CA ASN A 935 -20.75 -34.10 -31.33
C ASN A 935 -20.38 -33.98 -32.82
N SER A 936 -19.92 -35.05 -33.45
CA SER A 936 -19.53 -35.09 -34.88
C SER A 936 -20.67 -34.83 -35.87
N SER A 937 -21.92 -35.06 -35.47
CA SER A 937 -23.10 -34.81 -36.31
C SER A 937 -23.50 -33.33 -36.30
N PHE A 938 -23.06 -32.56 -35.30
CA PHE A 938 -23.31 -31.12 -35.19
C PHE A 938 -22.08 -30.30 -35.63
N HIS A 939 -20.90 -30.62 -35.10
CA HIS A 939 -19.60 -30.01 -35.41
C HIS A 939 -19.04 -30.50 -36.75
N THR A 940 -19.85 -30.37 -37.79
CA THR A 940 -19.51 -30.73 -39.17
C THR A 940 -18.58 -29.69 -39.80
N LYS A 941 -17.94 -30.02 -40.92
CA LYS A 941 -17.13 -29.05 -41.69
C LYS A 941 -17.94 -27.82 -42.11
N ALA A 942 -19.20 -28.00 -42.50
CA ALA A 942 -20.10 -26.89 -42.85
C ALA A 942 -20.40 -25.99 -41.63
N LYS A 943 -20.55 -26.59 -40.45
CA LYS A 943 -20.72 -25.83 -39.20
C LYS A 943 -19.46 -25.04 -38.83
N ALA A 944 -18.28 -25.65 -38.97
CA ALA A 944 -17.00 -24.96 -38.74
C ALA A 944 -16.78 -23.80 -39.73
N GLU A 945 -17.30 -23.92 -40.96
CA GLU A 945 -17.27 -22.83 -41.94
C GLU A 945 -18.25 -21.71 -41.61
N GLU A 946 -19.47 -22.05 -41.16
CA GLU A 946 -20.46 -21.08 -40.65
C GLU A 946 -19.92 -20.29 -39.45
N ASP A 947 -19.31 -20.97 -38.48
CA ASP A 947 -18.82 -20.36 -37.25
C ASP A 947 -17.53 -19.55 -37.47
N ALA A 948 -16.64 -19.99 -38.37
CA ALA A 948 -15.48 -19.19 -38.78
C ALA A 948 -15.91 -17.89 -39.49
N GLU A 949 -16.91 -17.95 -40.36
CA GLU A 949 -17.49 -16.77 -41.04
C GLU A 949 -18.17 -15.81 -40.05
N LYS A 950 -18.88 -16.33 -39.04
CA LYS A 950 -19.45 -15.52 -37.96
C LYS A 950 -18.37 -14.87 -37.10
N LEU A 951 -17.32 -15.61 -36.74
CA LEU A 951 -16.19 -15.09 -35.98
C LEU A 951 -15.48 -13.96 -36.75
N TYR A 952 -15.34 -14.08 -38.08
CA TYR A 952 -14.80 -13.01 -38.91
C TYR A 952 -15.70 -11.77 -38.90
N LYS A 953 -17.01 -11.93 -39.11
CA LYS A 953 -18.00 -10.83 -39.06
C LYS A 953 -18.12 -10.17 -37.69
N ALA A 954 -17.81 -10.88 -36.61
CA ALA A 954 -17.78 -10.35 -35.26
C ALA A 954 -16.49 -9.56 -34.94
N GLY A 955 -15.40 -9.77 -35.68
CA GLY A 955 -14.13 -9.05 -35.52
C GLY A 955 -13.69 -8.40 -36.83
N GLN A 956 -12.57 -8.89 -37.38
CA GLN A 956 -11.86 -8.40 -38.59
C GLN A 956 -12.72 -8.00 -39.81
N GLY A 957 -13.95 -8.52 -39.93
CA GLY A 957 -14.89 -8.17 -40.99
C GLY A 957 -15.65 -6.85 -40.80
N LYS A 958 -15.46 -6.13 -39.68
CA LYS A 958 -16.09 -4.84 -39.39
C LYS A 958 -15.14 -3.88 -38.67
N TRP A 959 -15.61 -2.66 -38.40
CA TRP A 959 -14.87 -1.67 -37.59
C TRP A 959 -15.30 -1.76 -36.12
N GLY A 960 -14.33 -2.00 -35.23
CA GLY A 960 -14.56 -2.39 -33.83
C GLY A 960 -15.08 -3.82 -33.69
N THR A 961 -14.96 -4.41 -32.50
CA THR A 961 -15.31 -5.81 -32.25
C THR A 961 -16.78 -5.96 -31.83
N ASP A 962 -17.39 -7.13 -32.02
CA ASP A 962 -18.59 -7.59 -31.33
C ASP A 962 -18.08 -8.59 -30.30
N GLU A 963 -17.66 -8.08 -29.14
CA GLU A 963 -16.92 -8.89 -28.18
C GLU A 963 -17.80 -10.02 -27.65
N GLU A 964 -19.10 -9.81 -27.48
CA GLU A 964 -20.01 -10.85 -26.99
C GLU A 964 -20.10 -12.02 -27.98
N THR A 965 -20.40 -11.76 -29.26
CA THR A 965 -20.46 -12.83 -30.27
C THR A 965 -19.11 -13.50 -30.46
N PHE A 966 -18.02 -12.73 -30.51
CA PHE A 966 -16.67 -13.24 -30.75
C PHE A 966 -16.19 -14.13 -29.59
N ILE A 967 -16.28 -13.63 -28.34
CA ILE A 967 -15.92 -14.37 -27.14
C ILE A 967 -16.76 -15.65 -27.03
N LYS A 968 -18.08 -15.53 -27.18
CA LYS A 968 -19.00 -16.67 -27.00
C LYS A 968 -18.77 -17.78 -28.02
N LEU A 969 -18.49 -17.44 -29.28
CA LEU A 969 -18.10 -18.41 -30.31
C LEU A 969 -16.80 -19.15 -29.96
N LEU A 970 -15.81 -18.46 -29.39
CA LEU A 970 -14.59 -19.11 -28.93
C LEU A 970 -14.87 -20.02 -27.72
N VAL A 971 -15.28 -19.47 -26.59
CA VAL A 971 -15.31 -20.21 -25.31
C VAL A 971 -16.32 -21.36 -25.26
N SER A 972 -17.33 -21.37 -26.15
CA SER A 972 -18.27 -22.49 -26.27
C SER A 972 -17.83 -23.58 -27.26
N SER A 973 -16.83 -23.33 -28.10
CA SER A 973 -16.38 -24.26 -29.14
C SER A 973 -15.47 -25.36 -28.57
N PRO A 974 -15.81 -26.65 -28.74
CA PRO A 974 -14.91 -27.72 -28.32
C PRO A 974 -13.61 -27.70 -29.15
N PRO A 975 -12.45 -28.12 -28.59
CA PRO A 975 -11.14 -27.93 -29.22
C PRO A 975 -11.02 -28.45 -30.65
N LYS A 976 -11.63 -29.62 -30.94
CA LYS A 976 -11.65 -30.22 -32.28
C LYS A 976 -12.50 -29.42 -33.29
N HIS A 977 -13.56 -28.76 -32.84
CA HIS A 977 -14.33 -27.83 -33.69
C HIS A 977 -13.55 -26.54 -33.92
N LEU A 978 -12.93 -25.98 -32.87
CA LEU A 978 -12.10 -24.79 -32.96
C LEU A 978 -10.89 -24.99 -33.90
N ALA A 979 -10.30 -26.18 -33.94
CA ALA A 979 -9.27 -26.55 -34.91
C ALA A 979 -9.79 -26.51 -36.37
N HIS A 980 -10.96 -27.11 -36.64
CA HIS A 980 -11.59 -27.02 -37.96
C HIS A 980 -11.95 -25.57 -38.35
N MET A 981 -12.46 -24.77 -37.40
CA MET A 981 -12.73 -23.34 -37.60
C MET A 981 -11.44 -22.60 -37.97
N ASN A 982 -10.35 -22.82 -37.23
CA ASN A 982 -9.06 -22.18 -37.46
C ASN A 982 -8.48 -22.52 -38.83
N GLU A 983 -8.58 -23.78 -39.29
CA GLU A 983 -8.18 -24.17 -40.64
C GLU A 983 -8.95 -23.40 -41.73
N ILE A 984 -10.26 -23.22 -41.56
CA ILE A 984 -11.11 -22.54 -42.54
C ILE A 984 -10.87 -21.03 -42.50
N TYR A 985 -10.77 -20.45 -41.29
CA TYR A 985 -10.48 -19.04 -41.07
C TYR A 985 -9.13 -18.64 -41.69
N LEU A 986 -8.08 -19.46 -41.49
CA LEU A 986 -6.77 -19.27 -42.11
C LEU A 986 -6.83 -19.31 -43.64
N LYS A 987 -7.57 -20.26 -44.22
CA LYS A 987 -7.74 -20.40 -45.68
C LYS A 987 -8.52 -19.24 -46.31
N LYS A 988 -9.45 -18.60 -45.59
CA LYS A 988 -10.27 -17.49 -46.09
C LYS A 988 -9.67 -16.10 -45.85
N HIS A 989 -8.99 -15.89 -44.72
CA HIS A 989 -8.61 -14.56 -44.23
C HIS A 989 -7.10 -14.36 -44.06
N ASN A 990 -6.27 -15.32 -44.50
CA ASN A 990 -4.80 -15.30 -44.45
C ASN A 990 -4.19 -15.09 -43.04
N ASN A 991 -4.99 -15.22 -41.99
CA ASN A 991 -4.62 -15.09 -40.58
C ASN A 991 -5.32 -16.22 -39.80
N GLY A 992 -4.70 -16.78 -38.76
CA GLY A 992 -5.36 -17.74 -37.87
C GLY A 992 -6.20 -17.05 -36.78
N ILE A 993 -7.00 -17.83 -36.05
CA ILE A 993 -7.81 -17.33 -34.92
C ILE A 993 -6.95 -16.68 -33.83
N LYS A 994 -5.73 -17.20 -33.59
CA LYS A 994 -4.72 -16.58 -32.71
C LYS A 994 -4.45 -15.12 -33.09
N VAL A 995 -4.20 -14.85 -34.38
CA VAL A 995 -3.94 -13.52 -34.92
C VAL A 995 -5.21 -12.65 -34.95
N ALA A 996 -6.40 -13.26 -35.03
CA ALA A 996 -7.65 -12.54 -34.84
C ALA A 996 -7.76 -12.02 -33.40
N VAL A 997 -7.63 -12.89 -32.38
CA VAL A 997 -7.62 -12.46 -30.97
C VAL A 997 -6.55 -11.39 -30.70
N GLU A 998 -5.36 -11.52 -31.32
CA GLU A 998 -4.29 -10.54 -31.16
C GLU A 998 -4.59 -9.13 -31.68
N LYS A 999 -5.49 -9.01 -32.66
CA LYS A 999 -5.90 -7.74 -33.30
C LYS A 999 -7.19 -7.16 -32.70
N GLU A 1000 -8.16 -8.02 -32.38
CA GLU A 1000 -9.49 -7.59 -31.91
C GLU A 1000 -9.56 -7.27 -30.41
N PHE A 1001 -8.56 -7.69 -29.62
CA PHE A 1001 -8.53 -7.53 -28.15
C PHE A 1001 -7.18 -7.00 -27.65
N SER A 1002 -7.19 -6.40 -26.46
CA SER A 1002 -6.01 -5.98 -25.70
C SER A 1002 -6.09 -6.44 -24.24
N GLY A 1003 -5.04 -6.16 -23.45
CA GLY A 1003 -5.02 -6.43 -22.01
C GLY A 1003 -5.31 -7.90 -21.65
N ASP A 1004 -5.97 -8.11 -20.51
CA ASP A 1004 -6.21 -9.44 -19.95
C ASP A 1004 -7.31 -10.21 -20.69
N ALA A 1005 -8.21 -9.52 -21.39
CA ALA A 1005 -9.13 -10.16 -22.34
C ALA A 1005 -8.36 -10.88 -23.46
N LYS A 1006 -7.35 -10.21 -24.06
CA LYS A 1006 -6.45 -10.83 -25.03
C LYS A 1006 -5.68 -12.00 -24.41
N LYS A 1007 -5.12 -11.85 -23.21
CA LYS A 1007 -4.39 -12.94 -22.53
C LYS A 1007 -5.27 -14.17 -22.31
N ALA A 1008 -6.49 -13.99 -21.79
CA ALA A 1008 -7.42 -15.08 -21.48
C ALA A 1008 -7.92 -15.81 -22.74
N LEU A 1009 -8.29 -15.07 -23.80
CA LEU A 1009 -8.71 -15.65 -25.06
C LEU A 1009 -7.55 -16.35 -25.78
N LEU A 1010 -6.34 -15.79 -25.74
CA LEU A 1010 -5.16 -16.48 -26.25
C LEU A 1010 -4.82 -17.72 -25.42
N TYR A 1011 -4.98 -17.69 -24.10
CA TYR A 1011 -4.80 -18.87 -23.26
C TYR A 1011 -5.69 -20.02 -23.74
N PHE A 1012 -6.99 -19.76 -23.88
CA PHE A 1012 -7.95 -20.75 -24.38
C PHE A 1012 -7.63 -21.24 -25.80
N VAL A 1013 -7.39 -20.32 -26.74
CA VAL A 1013 -7.14 -20.68 -28.15
C VAL A 1013 -5.84 -21.48 -28.29
N ARG A 1014 -4.76 -21.08 -27.61
CA ARG A 1014 -3.48 -21.78 -27.67
C ARG A 1014 -3.51 -23.12 -26.95
N LEU A 1015 -4.16 -23.21 -25.79
CA LEU A 1015 -4.41 -24.47 -25.09
C LEU A 1015 -5.27 -25.45 -25.93
N SER A 1016 -6.14 -24.93 -26.80
CA SER A 1016 -6.98 -25.75 -27.69
C SER A 1016 -6.29 -26.21 -28.98
N LEU A 1017 -5.39 -25.39 -29.54
CA LEU A 1017 -4.77 -25.62 -30.86
C LEU A 1017 -3.33 -26.16 -30.79
N GLU A 1018 -2.56 -25.70 -29.81
CA GLU A 1018 -1.12 -25.98 -29.65
C GLU A 1018 -0.76 -26.36 -28.18
N PRO A 1019 -1.52 -27.30 -27.53
CA PRO A 1019 -1.50 -27.49 -26.07
C PRO A 1019 -0.13 -27.80 -25.45
N ALA A 1020 0.67 -28.67 -26.06
CA ALA A 1020 1.94 -29.10 -25.47
C ALA A 1020 2.99 -27.97 -25.51
N GLU A 1021 3.13 -27.31 -26.68
CA GLU A 1021 3.99 -26.15 -26.87
C GLU A 1021 3.55 -24.98 -26.00
N PHE A 1022 2.24 -24.72 -25.95
CA PHE A 1022 1.68 -23.66 -25.11
C PHE A 1022 1.88 -23.90 -23.61
N LEU A 1023 1.72 -25.13 -23.11
CA LEU A 1023 1.99 -25.42 -21.71
C LEU A 1023 3.48 -25.30 -21.37
N ALA A 1024 4.38 -25.72 -22.28
CA ALA A 1024 5.82 -25.51 -22.10
C ALA A 1024 6.15 -24.01 -22.00
N GLU A 1025 5.60 -23.19 -22.90
CA GLU A 1025 5.72 -21.72 -22.82
C GLU A 1025 5.07 -21.13 -21.55
N HIS A 1026 3.97 -21.70 -21.07
CA HIS A 1026 3.30 -21.22 -19.86
C HIS A 1026 4.13 -21.51 -18.61
N PHE A 1027 4.71 -22.71 -18.48
CA PHE A 1027 5.68 -23.01 -17.42
C PHE A 1027 6.94 -22.14 -17.53
N GLU A 1028 7.48 -21.96 -18.73
CA GLU A 1028 8.60 -21.02 -18.94
C GLU A 1028 8.19 -19.61 -18.50
N SER A 1029 6.97 -19.14 -18.81
CA SER A 1029 6.51 -17.79 -18.43
C SER A 1029 6.38 -17.57 -16.92
N THR A 1030 6.24 -18.63 -16.11
CA THR A 1030 6.26 -18.51 -14.63
C THR A 1030 7.68 -18.62 -14.03
N MET A 1031 8.69 -18.95 -14.83
CA MET A 1031 10.11 -19.08 -14.42
C MET A 1031 11.04 -18.05 -15.09
N LYS A 1032 10.56 -17.36 -16.13
CA LYS A 1032 11.34 -16.46 -16.98
C LYS A 1032 11.24 -15.02 -16.49
N GLY A 1033 12.32 -14.55 -15.89
CA GLY A 1033 12.47 -13.18 -15.39
C GLY A 1033 13.64 -13.09 -14.42
N PHE A 1034 13.62 -12.08 -13.55
CA PHE A 1034 14.50 -12.04 -12.38
C PHE A 1034 13.65 -12.34 -11.15
N GLY A 1035 13.70 -13.60 -10.71
CA GLY A 1035 12.72 -14.19 -9.80
C GLY A 1035 11.84 -15.23 -10.50
N THR A 1036 11.04 -15.97 -9.73
CA THR A 1036 9.99 -16.86 -10.24
C THR A 1036 8.64 -16.22 -9.94
N ASP A 1037 7.57 -16.56 -10.65
CA ASP A 1037 6.22 -16.39 -10.10
C ASP A 1037 5.96 -17.64 -9.27
N GLU A 1038 6.42 -17.69 -8.00
CA GLU A 1038 6.37 -18.93 -7.20
C GLU A 1038 4.93 -19.43 -7.03
N LYS A 1039 3.94 -18.53 -7.01
CA LYS A 1039 2.52 -18.88 -6.88
C LYS A 1039 1.90 -19.31 -8.19
N GLY A 1040 2.19 -18.62 -9.30
CA GLY A 1040 1.79 -19.04 -10.64
C GLY A 1040 2.43 -20.36 -11.06
N LEU A 1041 3.72 -20.56 -10.76
CA LEU A 1041 4.43 -21.82 -10.95
C LEU A 1041 3.83 -22.93 -10.07
N SER A 1042 3.57 -22.67 -8.79
CA SER A 1042 2.92 -23.64 -7.91
C SER A 1042 1.51 -24.02 -8.40
N ALA A 1043 0.70 -23.04 -8.79
CA ALA A 1043 -0.63 -23.27 -9.35
C ALA A 1043 -0.56 -24.08 -10.66
N ALA A 1044 0.36 -23.74 -11.57
CA ALA A 1044 0.57 -24.46 -12.83
C ALA A 1044 1.07 -25.90 -12.60
N LEU A 1045 2.03 -26.10 -11.68
CA LEU A 1045 2.55 -27.42 -11.30
C LEU A 1045 1.46 -28.33 -10.74
N VAL A 1046 0.61 -27.78 -9.86
CA VAL A 1046 -0.50 -28.51 -9.23
C VAL A 1046 -1.59 -28.84 -10.24
N ARG A 1047 -2.00 -27.86 -11.06
CA ARG A 1047 -3.05 -27.99 -12.08
C ARG A 1047 -2.67 -28.96 -13.21
N TYR A 1048 -1.46 -28.84 -13.75
CA TYR A 1048 -1.01 -29.63 -14.91
C TYR A 1048 -0.12 -30.83 -14.54
N HIS A 1049 -0.12 -31.27 -13.27
CA HIS A 1049 0.72 -32.37 -12.79
C HIS A 1049 0.64 -33.64 -13.65
N ALA A 1050 -0.58 -34.04 -14.06
CA ALA A 1050 -0.81 -35.21 -14.92
C ALA A 1050 -0.22 -35.09 -16.34
N TYR A 1051 0.02 -33.86 -16.80
CA TYR A 1051 0.46 -33.53 -18.16
C TYR A 1051 1.97 -33.19 -18.23
N LEU A 1052 2.66 -33.01 -17.09
CA LEU A 1052 4.11 -32.76 -17.05
C LEU A 1052 4.95 -33.77 -17.87
N PRO A 1053 4.63 -35.08 -17.94
CA PRO A 1053 5.38 -36.01 -18.80
C PRO A 1053 5.27 -35.70 -20.29
N ALA A 1054 4.19 -35.05 -20.74
CA ALA A 1054 4.02 -34.62 -22.13
C ALA A 1054 4.64 -33.23 -22.40
N VAL A 1055 4.75 -32.38 -21.38
CA VAL A 1055 5.36 -31.04 -21.47
C VAL A 1055 6.90 -31.08 -21.39
N ARG A 1056 7.47 -32.10 -20.73
CA ARG A 1056 8.93 -32.27 -20.56
C ARG A 1056 9.68 -32.81 -21.79
N ASN A 1057 8.98 -33.30 -22.80
CA ASN A 1057 9.55 -33.96 -23.98
C ASN A 1057 9.38 -33.11 -25.24
#